data_AF-A0A8J2N300-F1
#
_entry.id   AF-A0A8J2N300-F1
#
_cell.length_a   1.000
_cell.length_b   1.000
_cell.length_c   1.000
_cell.angle_alpha   90.00
_cell.angle_beta   90.00
_cell.angle_gamma   90.00
#
_symmetry.space_group_name_H-M   'P 1'
#
loop_
_entity.id
_entity.type
_entity.pdbx_description
1 polymer ?
#
loop_
_entity_poly.entity_id
_entity_poly.type
_entity_poly.pdbx_seq_one_letter_code
_entity_poly.pdbx_strand_id
1 'polypeptide(L)'
;MGEVVPFISGMRPGQGYNTYLQSLCVQNAVTIESHDDKSPAFTREYYSEFVEEYEKIAKSMKISAGAAVSGWGQSGSVNVSILDRSEFESSTLTYEVKVLVQHQVSVLDKFSFNKIETSNKHEKYGDRYIANFIKGGHFYARVSITARNSSETSELKENAELAMTMYGVSGTVTQEVEKAVSSINRNASVKITIVESTGTNKNSVSGGGFAVKTEETSDLLRVKNMADQFYTDADSGKHSYVLFAVLGKYRNLSNFDNYFLPFDYQVASMRSWALFNDFTLYKAIEKMIVAVPSDKFKGGSDRKVQLSNQAIDIFENIKSRVHRIAEHPEAAKETPDHQKPDVFRLEVLASSSVSCKAIQTKEFHAQSKPIPNTDDYWTDVCLPYKNSDSAHLFTFPAFDFGNLIGTEVVSFGKRDNSEDYVCLIGERATSVSGMKELSYFWVFPNSVEGFAMQIPRSIPEAKKEISRKFCIMKAGQWDPKQQKVVVNDVPKPTEAPNQFLVKIQSASLCHSDLLMAMRPDYTVTLGHEGVGYIESIGKEASDRGFQVGDAIGFNYFIGACFECEGCMIHNMRCETGNQKLQGFVADGYFAEYAVVDWQNAVKLPENLDMSKTAPLFCAGITAFHSVDSCELKAGNWLAVIGCGGLGQYAIQYAKAMGIKTIGLDINDNQLDVAKKIGADAIFNSMKNKDYLEEIKKLTDGKGCHAAAVYSASNAAYAGAPDVLRTGGLLMVIGIAPKGLDFINTFDLTTGRYRIKADSTGIPQRMKKAVDFTGKHSIQPEVEFRTINDLPQMVADMEAGKAEKRQVVVF
;
A
#
# COMPACT_ATOMS: atom_id res chain seq x y z
N MET A 1 4.44 -13.90 -22.60
CA MET A 1 3.30 -14.82 -22.34
C MET A 1 2.02 -14.01 -22.35
N GLY A 2 0.91 -14.57 -22.85
CA GLY A 2 -0.40 -13.93 -22.80
C GLY A 2 -0.95 -13.83 -21.37
N GLU A 3 -2.01 -13.06 -21.19
CA GLU A 3 -2.79 -12.99 -19.94
C GLU A 3 -3.39 -14.38 -19.64
N VAL A 4 -3.40 -14.83 -18.38
CA VAL A 4 -3.90 -16.15 -17.99
C VAL A 4 -4.95 -16.05 -16.89
N VAL A 5 -5.94 -16.94 -16.93
CA VAL A 5 -7.03 -17.01 -15.93
C VAL A 5 -7.27 -18.44 -15.47
N PRO A 6 -7.75 -18.66 -14.23
CA PRO A 6 -7.99 -20.01 -13.73
C PRO A 6 -8.96 -20.78 -14.63
N PHE A 7 -8.67 -22.06 -14.85
CA PHE A 7 -9.57 -22.92 -15.58
C PHE A 7 -10.85 -23.18 -14.79
N ILE A 8 -11.99 -23.04 -15.45
CA ILE A 8 -13.30 -23.47 -14.95
C ILE A 8 -13.90 -24.49 -15.92
N SER A 9 -14.68 -25.42 -15.37
CA SER A 9 -15.35 -26.44 -16.17
C SER A 9 -16.18 -25.81 -17.29
N GLY A 10 -16.02 -26.32 -18.51
CA GLY A 10 -16.75 -25.84 -19.69
C GLY A 10 -15.97 -24.87 -20.59
N MET A 11 -14.80 -24.40 -20.19
CA MET A 11 -13.90 -23.61 -21.05
C MET A 11 -13.43 -24.42 -22.28
N ARG A 12 -13.47 -23.80 -23.47
CA ARG A 12 -12.98 -24.39 -24.73
C ARG A 12 -12.07 -23.41 -25.49
N PRO A 13 -11.11 -23.90 -26.31
CA PRO A 13 -10.34 -23.02 -27.18
C PRO A 13 -11.28 -22.30 -28.16
N GLY A 14 -11.00 -21.04 -28.46
CA GLY A 14 -11.78 -20.22 -29.38
C GLY A 14 -13.00 -19.53 -28.75
N GLN A 15 -13.29 -19.81 -27.50
CA GLN A 15 -14.43 -19.23 -26.78
C GLN A 15 -14.14 -17.80 -26.32
N GLY A 16 -15.11 -16.90 -26.47
CA GLY A 16 -15.05 -15.55 -25.94
C GLY A 16 -15.05 -15.55 -24.41
N TYR A 17 -14.46 -14.53 -23.81
CA TYR A 17 -14.20 -14.50 -22.37
C TYR A 17 -14.26 -13.09 -21.81
N ASN A 18 -14.91 -12.93 -20.65
CA ASN A 18 -14.94 -11.71 -19.86
C ASN A 18 -13.91 -11.81 -18.73
N THR A 19 -12.83 -11.03 -18.80
CA THR A 19 -11.74 -11.06 -17.82
C THR A 19 -12.12 -10.52 -16.45
N TYR A 20 -13.09 -9.60 -16.39
CA TYR A 20 -13.52 -8.96 -15.16
C TYR A 20 -14.36 -9.86 -14.27
N LEU A 21 -15.41 -10.49 -14.82
CA LEU A 21 -16.23 -11.49 -14.12
C LEU A 21 -15.64 -12.91 -14.16
N GLN A 22 -14.58 -13.12 -14.94
CA GLN A 22 -14.02 -14.44 -15.24
C GLN A 22 -15.06 -15.42 -15.81
N SER A 23 -15.98 -14.92 -16.63
CA SER A 23 -17.10 -15.68 -17.17
C SER A 23 -16.94 -16.02 -18.65
N LEU A 24 -17.53 -17.15 -19.03
CA LEU A 24 -17.55 -17.64 -20.40
C LEU A 24 -18.54 -16.86 -21.27
N CYS A 25 -18.12 -16.48 -22.48
CA CYS A 25 -18.99 -15.91 -23.50
C CYS A 25 -19.21 -16.93 -24.65
N VAL A 26 -19.46 -16.45 -25.87
CA VAL A 26 -19.79 -17.32 -27.02
C VAL A 26 -18.70 -18.36 -27.32
N GLN A 27 -19.11 -19.62 -27.51
CA GLN A 27 -18.17 -20.75 -27.67
C GLN A 27 -17.26 -20.67 -28.90
N ASN A 28 -17.72 -20.09 -30.00
CA ASN A 28 -16.99 -20.06 -31.28
C ASN A 28 -16.60 -18.63 -31.67
N ALA A 29 -16.06 -17.83 -30.74
CA ALA A 29 -15.62 -16.46 -31.06
C ALA A 29 -14.46 -16.44 -32.06
N VAL A 30 -13.57 -17.43 -31.98
CA VAL A 30 -12.38 -17.58 -32.82
C VAL A 30 -12.24 -19.04 -33.27
N THR A 31 -12.04 -19.27 -34.56
CA THR A 31 -11.65 -20.56 -35.11
C THR A 31 -10.14 -20.73 -34.94
N ILE A 32 -9.71 -21.87 -34.41
CA ILE A 32 -8.30 -22.17 -34.16
C ILE A 32 -7.91 -23.41 -34.97
N GLU A 33 -6.93 -23.29 -35.87
CA GLU A 33 -6.37 -24.44 -36.60
C GLU A 33 -5.20 -25.04 -35.81
N SER A 34 -5.20 -26.36 -35.62
CA SER A 34 -4.20 -27.07 -34.81
C SER A 34 -2.84 -27.22 -35.52
N HIS A 35 -1.75 -27.02 -34.77
CA HIS A 35 -0.41 -27.52 -35.11
C HIS A 35 0.15 -28.35 -33.94
N ASP A 36 1.08 -29.24 -34.28
CA ASP A 36 1.59 -30.37 -33.49
C ASP A 36 2.44 -30.02 -32.25
N ASP A 37 2.45 -30.96 -31.32
CA ASP A 37 2.69 -30.77 -29.88
C ASP A 37 4.06 -31.35 -29.46
N LYS A 38 5.04 -30.50 -29.14
CA LYS A 38 6.23 -30.90 -28.36
C LYS A 38 6.75 -29.73 -27.53
N SER A 39 6.70 -29.84 -26.21
CA SER A 39 7.75 -29.34 -25.30
C SER A 39 7.51 -29.67 -23.81
N PRO A 40 8.57 -29.82 -22.99
CA PRO A 40 8.52 -30.14 -21.57
C PRO A 40 8.15 -28.94 -20.66
N ALA A 41 8.12 -29.16 -19.34
CA ALA A 41 7.73 -28.20 -18.30
C ALA A 41 8.51 -26.87 -18.33
N PHE A 42 7.83 -25.74 -18.10
CA PHE A 42 8.44 -24.40 -18.21
C PHE A 42 8.40 -23.59 -16.90
N THR A 43 7.50 -23.89 -15.95
CA THR A 43 7.44 -23.17 -14.64
C THR A 43 7.27 -24.14 -13.47
N ARG A 44 8.06 -23.96 -12.42
CA ARG A 44 7.95 -24.67 -11.13
C ARG A 44 8.06 -23.65 -10.00
N GLU A 45 6.99 -23.50 -9.23
CA GLU A 45 6.98 -22.73 -7.98
C GLU A 45 6.67 -23.69 -6.84
N TYR A 46 7.49 -23.68 -5.79
CA TYR A 46 7.18 -24.34 -4.54
C TYR A 46 7.74 -23.50 -3.40
N TYR A 47 6.87 -22.81 -2.67
CA TYR A 47 7.26 -21.91 -1.58
C TYR A 47 6.17 -21.80 -0.52
N SER A 48 6.55 -21.21 0.60
CA SER A 48 5.64 -20.64 1.59
C SER A 48 5.87 -19.13 1.68
N GLU A 49 4.84 -18.37 2.03
CA GLU A 49 4.98 -16.91 2.15
C GLU A 49 4.01 -16.34 3.20
N PHE A 50 4.46 -15.32 3.93
CA PHE A 50 3.60 -14.58 4.84
C PHE A 50 2.60 -13.71 4.08
N VAL A 51 1.37 -13.66 4.58
CA VAL A 51 0.25 -12.94 3.96
C VAL A 51 -0.16 -11.77 4.85
N GLU A 52 0.36 -10.59 4.54
CA GLU A 52 0.02 -9.33 5.22
C GLU A 52 -1.29 -8.73 4.71
N GLU A 53 -1.52 -8.81 3.39
CA GLU A 53 -2.68 -8.26 2.73
C GLU A 53 -3.66 -9.38 2.33
N TYR A 54 -4.89 -9.32 2.84
CA TYR A 54 -5.94 -10.32 2.58
C TYR A 54 -6.21 -10.56 1.08
N GLU A 55 -6.14 -9.51 0.24
CA GLU A 55 -6.36 -9.63 -1.20
C GLU A 55 -5.37 -10.58 -1.88
N LYS A 56 -4.19 -10.76 -1.30
CA LYS A 56 -3.15 -11.66 -1.82
C LYS A 56 -3.67 -13.08 -1.94
N ILE A 57 -4.50 -13.54 -1.01
CA ILE A 57 -5.10 -14.90 -1.04
C ILE A 57 -5.84 -15.13 -2.37
N ALA A 58 -6.66 -14.17 -2.81
CA ALA A 58 -7.37 -14.26 -4.09
C ALA A 58 -6.42 -14.08 -5.29
N LYS A 59 -5.47 -13.13 -5.22
CA LYS A 59 -4.51 -12.84 -6.28
C LYS A 59 -3.56 -14.01 -6.56
N SER A 60 -3.09 -14.72 -5.54
CA SER A 60 -2.22 -15.90 -5.65
C SER A 60 -2.87 -17.04 -6.43
N MET A 61 -4.20 -17.15 -6.35
CA MET A 61 -5.01 -18.09 -7.12
C MET A 61 -5.49 -17.54 -8.48
N LYS A 62 -5.07 -16.33 -8.87
CA LYS A 62 -5.48 -15.62 -10.10
C LYS A 62 -7.00 -15.37 -10.19
N ILE A 63 -7.67 -15.20 -9.05
CA ILE A 63 -9.09 -14.86 -8.97
C ILE A 63 -9.25 -13.33 -9.08
N SER A 64 -10.12 -12.85 -9.95
CA SER A 64 -10.44 -11.41 -10.02
C SER A 64 -11.39 -11.01 -8.89
N ALA A 65 -11.33 -9.76 -8.45
CA ALA A 65 -12.27 -9.21 -7.48
C ALA A 65 -13.74 -9.35 -7.93
N GLY A 66 -14.01 -9.09 -9.22
CA GLY A 66 -15.34 -9.23 -9.81
C GLY A 66 -15.86 -10.67 -9.74
N ALA A 67 -15.03 -11.65 -10.09
CA ALA A 67 -15.36 -13.07 -10.02
C ALA A 67 -15.56 -13.55 -8.58
N ALA A 68 -14.71 -13.09 -7.64
CA ALA A 68 -14.84 -13.43 -6.23
C ALA A 68 -16.17 -12.95 -5.64
N VAL A 69 -16.59 -11.72 -5.97
CA VAL A 69 -17.86 -11.16 -5.50
C VAL A 69 -19.07 -11.81 -6.19
N SER A 70 -19.05 -11.94 -7.52
CA SER A 70 -20.19 -12.45 -8.29
C SER A 70 -20.45 -13.94 -8.05
N GLY A 71 -19.37 -14.74 -7.91
CA GLY A 71 -19.43 -16.17 -7.63
C GLY A 71 -19.76 -16.50 -6.17
N TRP A 72 -19.74 -15.53 -5.25
CA TRP A 72 -19.87 -15.83 -3.83
C TRP A 72 -21.20 -16.50 -3.48
N GLY A 73 -21.12 -17.76 -3.03
CA GLY A 73 -22.27 -18.59 -2.66
C GLY A 73 -22.90 -19.38 -3.81
N GLN A 74 -22.33 -19.37 -5.03
CA GLN A 74 -22.81 -20.17 -6.16
C GLN A 74 -22.05 -21.50 -6.27
N SER A 75 -22.77 -22.61 -6.41
CA SER A 75 -22.17 -23.94 -6.62
C SER A 75 -21.45 -24.01 -7.98
N GLY A 76 -20.20 -24.47 -7.98
CA GLY A 76 -19.39 -24.63 -9.21
C GLY A 76 -18.63 -23.38 -9.68
N SER A 77 -18.67 -22.28 -8.90
CA SER A 77 -17.85 -21.08 -9.12
C SER A 77 -16.55 -21.11 -8.30
N VAL A 78 -15.70 -20.09 -8.46
CA VAL A 78 -14.44 -19.92 -7.71
C VAL A 78 -14.66 -20.25 -6.23
N ASN A 79 -13.83 -21.13 -5.65
CA ASN A 79 -14.04 -21.54 -4.27
C ASN A 79 -13.72 -20.39 -3.30
N VAL A 80 -14.76 -19.76 -2.77
CA VAL A 80 -14.67 -18.60 -1.87
C VAL A 80 -14.44 -18.97 -0.41
N SER A 81 -14.45 -20.24 -0.01
CA SER A 81 -14.29 -20.61 1.41
C SER A 81 -12.90 -20.26 1.94
N ILE A 82 -11.86 -20.39 1.10
CA ILE A 82 -10.50 -19.98 1.43
C ILE A 82 -10.37 -18.46 1.60
N LEU A 83 -11.31 -17.71 1.03
CA LEU A 83 -11.43 -16.27 1.16
C LEU A 83 -12.22 -15.88 2.42
N ASP A 84 -12.44 -16.76 3.41
CA ASP A 84 -13.09 -16.35 4.67
C ASP A 84 -12.28 -15.24 5.36
N ARG A 85 -12.82 -14.02 5.32
CA ARG A 85 -12.23 -12.82 5.90
C ARG A 85 -12.23 -12.87 7.43
N SER A 86 -13.25 -13.49 8.02
CA SER A 86 -13.33 -13.66 9.48
C SER A 86 -12.19 -14.52 9.99
N GLU A 87 -11.83 -15.58 9.27
CA GLU A 87 -10.66 -16.40 9.59
C GLU A 87 -9.37 -15.58 9.49
N PHE A 88 -9.28 -14.64 8.54
CA PHE A 88 -8.08 -13.82 8.35
C PHE A 88 -7.90 -12.84 9.51
N GLU A 89 -8.98 -12.15 9.89
CA GLU A 89 -8.95 -11.18 11.00
C GLU A 89 -8.81 -11.84 12.38
N SER A 90 -9.20 -13.10 12.53
CA SER A 90 -9.01 -13.85 13.78
C SER A 90 -7.65 -14.55 13.88
N SER A 91 -6.87 -14.58 12.80
CA SER A 91 -5.55 -15.23 12.80
C SER A 91 -4.49 -14.23 13.24
N THR A 92 -3.58 -14.68 14.10
CA THR A 92 -2.40 -13.91 14.48
C THR A 92 -1.42 -13.82 13.31
N LEU A 93 -1.23 -14.92 12.58
CA LEU A 93 -0.39 -15.01 11.40
C LEU A 93 -1.14 -15.80 10.32
N THR A 94 -1.04 -15.36 9.07
CA THR A 94 -1.52 -16.12 7.91
C THR A 94 -0.36 -16.36 6.95
N TYR A 95 -0.17 -17.61 6.54
CA TYR A 95 0.78 -18.00 5.50
C TYR A 95 0.05 -18.67 4.34
N GLU A 96 0.60 -18.54 3.14
CA GLU A 96 0.29 -19.42 2.02
C GLU A 96 1.40 -20.44 1.80
N VAL A 97 1.03 -21.67 1.43
CA VAL A 97 1.93 -22.69 0.90
C VAL A 97 1.46 -22.99 -0.50
N LYS A 98 2.33 -22.78 -1.48
CA LYS A 98 1.97 -22.89 -2.89
C LYS A 98 2.90 -23.86 -3.60
N VAL A 99 2.31 -24.80 -4.33
CA VAL A 99 3.00 -25.61 -5.34
C VAL A 99 2.31 -25.37 -6.68
N LEU A 100 3.05 -24.84 -7.65
CA LEU A 100 2.57 -24.65 -9.02
C LEU A 100 3.57 -25.23 -10.00
N VAL A 101 3.15 -26.27 -10.72
CA VAL A 101 3.92 -26.84 -11.83
C VAL A 101 3.14 -26.58 -13.11
N GLN A 102 3.77 -25.93 -14.09
CA GLN A 102 3.18 -25.62 -15.38
C GLN A 102 3.96 -26.27 -16.52
N HIS A 103 3.25 -26.99 -17.36
CA HIS A 103 3.73 -27.54 -18.62
C HIS A 103 3.60 -26.51 -19.74
N GLN A 104 4.58 -26.47 -20.64
CA GLN A 104 4.56 -25.54 -21.76
C GLN A 104 3.33 -25.79 -22.63
N VAL A 105 2.77 -24.69 -23.11
CA VAL A 105 1.60 -24.69 -24.00
C VAL A 105 2.08 -24.86 -25.44
N SER A 106 1.43 -25.74 -26.20
CA SER A 106 1.67 -25.88 -27.64
C SER A 106 1.37 -24.53 -28.34
N VAL A 107 2.24 -24.11 -29.24
CA VAL A 107 2.02 -22.87 -30.00
C VAL A 107 1.00 -23.18 -31.09
N LEU A 108 -0.12 -22.45 -31.07
CA LEU A 108 -1.12 -22.47 -32.15
C LEU A 108 -0.85 -21.25 -33.02
N ASP A 109 -0.75 -21.45 -34.35
CA ASP A 109 -0.24 -20.41 -35.26
C ASP A 109 -1.32 -19.74 -36.10
N LYS A 110 -2.56 -20.24 -36.08
CA LYS A 110 -3.64 -19.73 -36.93
C LYS A 110 -4.94 -19.55 -36.16
N PHE A 111 -5.35 -18.29 -36.06
CA PHE A 111 -6.58 -17.85 -35.42
C PHE A 111 -7.39 -17.02 -36.42
N SER A 112 -8.70 -17.25 -36.49
CA SER A 112 -9.61 -16.50 -37.34
C SER A 112 -10.85 -16.07 -36.55
N PHE A 113 -11.14 -14.78 -36.51
CA PHE A 113 -12.33 -14.25 -35.84
C PHE A 113 -13.62 -14.65 -36.56
N ASN A 114 -14.62 -15.12 -35.81
CA ASN A 114 -15.94 -15.46 -36.33
C ASN A 114 -16.94 -14.34 -36.04
N LYS A 115 -17.44 -13.68 -37.10
CA LYS A 115 -18.49 -12.65 -36.99
C LYS A 115 -19.87 -13.32 -36.78
N ILE A 116 -20.54 -12.99 -35.68
CA ILE A 116 -21.82 -13.52 -35.22
C ILE A 116 -22.73 -12.31 -34.99
N GLU A 117 -23.88 -12.28 -35.65
CA GLU A 117 -24.84 -11.20 -35.48
C GLU A 117 -25.42 -11.19 -34.06
N THR A 118 -25.37 -10.02 -33.42
CA THR A 118 -25.89 -9.80 -32.07
C THR A 118 -26.13 -8.32 -31.81
N SER A 119 -27.13 -8.02 -30.99
CA SER A 119 -27.43 -6.67 -30.51
C SER A 119 -26.41 -6.18 -29.47
N ASN A 120 -25.79 -7.08 -28.69
CA ASN A 120 -24.79 -6.75 -27.67
C ASN A 120 -23.49 -7.53 -27.89
N LYS A 121 -22.55 -6.92 -28.62
CA LYS A 121 -21.26 -7.55 -28.96
C LYS A 121 -20.38 -7.80 -27.73
N HIS A 122 -20.43 -6.92 -26.73
CA HIS A 122 -19.59 -7.03 -25.53
C HIS A 122 -20.02 -8.19 -24.65
N GLU A 123 -21.32 -8.35 -24.42
CA GLU A 123 -21.87 -9.52 -23.71
C GLU A 123 -21.60 -10.82 -24.49
N LYS A 124 -21.75 -10.78 -25.82
CA LYS A 124 -21.59 -11.98 -26.66
C LYS A 124 -20.15 -12.47 -26.73
N TYR A 125 -19.18 -11.58 -26.88
CA TYR A 125 -17.78 -11.93 -27.14
C TYR A 125 -16.85 -11.75 -25.93
N GLY A 126 -17.24 -10.96 -24.94
CA GLY A 126 -16.34 -10.51 -23.88
C GLY A 126 -15.23 -9.60 -24.40
N ASP A 127 -14.14 -9.49 -23.66
CA ASP A 127 -12.98 -8.66 -24.00
C ASP A 127 -11.75 -9.45 -24.48
N ARG A 128 -11.77 -10.77 -24.30
CA ARG A 128 -10.74 -11.71 -24.74
C ARG A 128 -11.36 -12.95 -25.39
N TYR A 129 -10.52 -13.79 -25.98
CA TYR A 129 -10.87 -15.17 -26.32
C TYR A 129 -9.87 -16.13 -25.69
N ILE A 130 -10.28 -17.37 -25.45
CA ILE A 130 -9.42 -18.45 -24.96
C ILE A 130 -8.58 -18.94 -26.12
N ALA A 131 -7.30 -18.62 -26.11
CA ALA A 131 -6.35 -19.00 -27.16
C ALA A 131 -5.83 -20.41 -26.98
N ASN A 132 -5.51 -20.81 -25.74
CA ASN A 132 -5.03 -22.15 -25.41
C ASN A 132 -5.14 -22.42 -23.90
N PHE A 133 -4.54 -23.50 -23.41
CA PHE A 133 -4.55 -23.91 -22.00
C PHE A 133 -3.17 -24.28 -21.49
N ILE A 134 -2.86 -23.86 -20.27
CA ILE A 134 -1.70 -24.32 -19.49
C ILE A 134 -2.12 -25.57 -18.71
N LYS A 135 -1.33 -26.63 -18.85
CA LYS A 135 -1.50 -27.87 -18.09
C LYS A 135 -0.52 -27.94 -16.91
N GLY A 136 -0.81 -28.76 -15.90
CA GLY A 136 0.06 -29.00 -14.76
C GLY A 136 -0.71 -29.28 -13.46
N GLY A 137 -0.09 -29.00 -12.31
CA GLY A 137 -0.72 -29.11 -10.98
C GLY A 137 -0.64 -27.80 -10.19
N HIS A 138 -1.71 -27.46 -9.47
CA HIS A 138 -1.73 -26.36 -8.51
C HIS A 138 -2.24 -26.84 -7.14
N PHE A 139 -1.39 -26.72 -6.13
CA PHE A 139 -1.70 -26.92 -4.72
C PHE A 139 -1.55 -25.58 -4.02
N TYR A 140 -2.56 -25.22 -3.24
CA TYR A 140 -2.55 -24.03 -2.42
C TYR A 140 -3.06 -24.39 -1.03
N ALA A 141 -2.34 -24.03 0.02
CA ALA A 141 -2.82 -24.13 1.38
C ALA A 141 -2.72 -22.77 2.06
N ARG A 142 -3.83 -22.35 2.68
CA ARG A 142 -3.84 -21.25 3.62
C ARG A 142 -3.60 -21.81 5.01
N VAL A 143 -2.55 -21.34 5.67
CA VAL A 143 -2.21 -21.69 7.05
C VAL A 143 -2.52 -20.50 7.94
N SER A 144 -3.55 -20.63 8.76
CA SER A 144 -4.06 -19.64 9.69
C SER A 144 -3.63 -20.02 11.11
N ILE A 145 -2.71 -19.26 11.70
CA ILE A 145 -2.15 -19.50 13.04
C ILE A 145 -2.73 -18.46 14.00
N THR A 146 -3.42 -18.91 15.04
CA THR A 146 -3.96 -18.04 16.10
C THR A 146 -3.24 -18.34 17.41
N ALA A 147 -2.53 -17.35 17.95
CA ALA A 147 -1.87 -17.47 19.24
C ALA A 147 -2.89 -17.80 20.34
N ARG A 148 -2.55 -18.72 21.23
CA ARG A 148 -3.34 -18.98 22.46
C ARG A 148 -3.12 -17.87 23.49
N ASN A 149 -1.95 -17.25 23.46
CA ASN A 149 -1.54 -16.14 24.34
C ASN A 149 -1.01 -14.98 23.48
N SER A 150 -1.66 -13.81 23.55
CA SER A 150 -1.28 -12.66 22.72
C SER A 150 0.12 -12.12 23.05
N SER A 151 0.60 -12.28 24.29
CA SER A 151 1.96 -11.89 24.71
C SER A 151 3.08 -12.72 24.06
N GLU A 152 2.77 -13.89 23.52
CA GLU A 152 3.75 -14.79 22.86
C GLU A 152 3.81 -14.57 21.34
N THR A 153 3.12 -13.54 20.82
CA THR A 153 2.98 -13.33 19.37
C THR A 153 4.34 -13.15 18.66
N SER A 154 5.32 -12.52 19.33
CA SER A 154 6.68 -12.34 18.79
C SER A 154 7.43 -13.67 18.68
N GLU A 155 7.45 -14.47 19.74
CA GLU A 155 8.07 -15.81 19.73
C GLU A 155 7.34 -16.76 18.76
N LEU A 156 6.01 -16.66 18.68
CA LEU A 156 5.21 -17.41 17.73
C LEU A 156 5.54 -17.03 16.28
N LYS A 157 5.80 -15.75 16.01
CA LYS A 157 6.21 -15.27 14.68
C LYS A 157 7.57 -15.84 14.29
N GLU A 158 8.56 -15.79 15.18
CA GLU A 158 9.89 -16.37 14.93
C GLU A 158 9.81 -17.88 14.67
N ASN A 159 9.06 -18.61 15.50
CA ASN A 159 8.85 -20.04 15.30
C ASN A 159 8.09 -20.34 14.00
N ALA A 160 7.10 -19.53 13.64
CA ALA A 160 6.36 -19.67 12.38
C ALA A 160 7.26 -19.42 11.17
N GLU A 161 8.06 -18.36 11.16
CA GLU A 161 9.03 -18.07 10.10
C GLU A 161 9.99 -19.24 9.89
N LEU A 162 10.57 -19.78 10.98
CA LEU A 162 11.45 -20.94 10.93
C LEU A 162 10.71 -22.21 10.46
N ALA A 163 9.50 -22.47 10.96
CA ALA A 163 8.72 -23.63 10.54
C ALA A 163 8.37 -23.59 9.05
N MET A 164 8.10 -22.41 8.49
CA MET A 164 7.71 -22.23 7.10
C MET A 164 8.86 -22.46 6.12
N THR A 165 10.13 -22.38 6.54
CA THR A 165 11.29 -22.64 5.67
C THR A 165 11.36 -24.09 5.17
N MET A 166 10.58 -25.02 5.75
CA MET A 166 10.57 -26.39 5.27
C MET A 166 9.98 -26.51 3.87
N TYR A 167 8.95 -25.72 3.53
CA TYR A 167 8.26 -25.81 2.25
C TYR A 167 9.16 -25.35 1.10
N GLY A 168 9.16 -26.09 -0.01
CA GLY A 168 10.02 -25.81 -1.16
C GLY A 168 11.44 -26.38 -1.06
N VAL A 169 11.83 -26.94 0.09
CA VAL A 169 13.17 -27.50 0.31
C VAL A 169 13.15 -29.03 0.22
N SER A 170 14.07 -29.57 -0.57
CA SER A 170 14.31 -31.02 -0.69
C SER A 170 15.13 -31.55 0.49
N GLY A 171 14.68 -32.60 1.16
CA GLY A 171 15.41 -33.27 2.24
C GLY A 171 14.55 -33.53 3.49
N THR A 172 15.14 -34.14 4.51
CA THR A 172 14.50 -34.33 5.82
C THR A 172 14.41 -33.01 6.56
N VAL A 173 13.30 -32.79 7.26
CA VAL A 173 13.10 -31.62 8.14
C VAL A 173 14.19 -31.59 9.21
N THR A 174 14.76 -30.42 9.49
CA THR A 174 15.82 -30.28 10.51
C THR A 174 15.24 -30.32 11.91
N GLN A 175 16.04 -30.70 12.91
CA GLN A 175 15.60 -30.71 14.31
C GLN A 175 15.14 -29.32 14.81
N GLU A 176 15.71 -28.24 14.26
CA GLU A 176 15.34 -26.87 14.60
C GLU A 176 13.92 -26.53 14.12
N VAL A 177 13.60 -26.94 12.89
CA VAL A 177 12.25 -26.81 12.34
C VAL A 177 11.24 -27.67 13.10
N GLU A 178 11.60 -28.92 13.46
CA GLU A 178 10.73 -29.79 14.27
C GLU A 178 10.41 -29.17 15.65
N LYS A 179 11.39 -28.52 16.28
CA LYS A 179 11.21 -27.77 17.53
C LYS A 179 10.28 -26.58 17.33
N ALA A 180 10.45 -25.83 16.25
CA ALA A 180 9.59 -24.69 15.92
C ALA A 180 8.13 -25.11 15.71
N VAL A 181 7.90 -26.17 14.92
CA VAL A 181 6.57 -26.76 14.73
C VAL A 181 5.96 -27.22 16.06
N SER A 182 6.76 -27.87 16.92
CA SER A 182 6.31 -28.30 18.25
C SER A 182 5.94 -27.10 19.14
N SER A 183 6.68 -26.00 19.06
CA SER A 183 6.38 -24.75 19.76
C SER A 183 5.06 -24.15 19.30
N ILE A 184 4.83 -24.05 17.98
CA ILE A 184 3.57 -23.56 17.39
C ILE A 184 2.39 -24.42 17.85
N ASN A 185 2.51 -25.75 17.81
CA ASN A 185 1.44 -26.66 18.23
C ASN A 185 1.08 -26.52 19.72
N ARG A 186 2.04 -26.10 20.55
CA ARG A 186 1.84 -25.85 21.98
C ARG A 186 1.24 -24.47 22.25
N ASN A 187 1.63 -23.44 21.48
CA ASN A 187 1.34 -22.04 21.81
C ASN A 187 0.26 -21.42 20.90
N ALA A 188 -0.19 -22.11 19.85
CA ALA A 188 -1.19 -21.63 18.90
C ALA A 188 -2.22 -22.70 18.54
N SER A 189 -3.38 -22.27 18.04
CA SER A 189 -4.23 -23.11 17.20
C SER A 189 -3.85 -22.88 15.74
N VAL A 190 -3.78 -23.96 14.97
CA VAL A 190 -3.45 -23.92 13.54
C VAL A 190 -4.64 -24.46 12.77
N LYS A 191 -5.19 -23.63 11.90
CA LYS A 191 -6.23 -24.01 10.93
C LYS A 191 -5.62 -23.98 9.54
N ILE A 192 -5.83 -25.04 8.78
CA ILE A 192 -5.29 -25.16 7.43
C ILE A 192 -6.44 -25.41 6.47
N THR A 193 -6.54 -24.56 5.45
CA THR A 193 -7.51 -24.70 4.36
C THR A 193 -6.76 -25.00 3.07
N ILE A 194 -6.91 -26.23 2.57
CA ILE A 194 -6.23 -26.70 1.36
C ILE A 194 -7.17 -26.62 0.16
N VAL A 195 -6.64 -26.13 -0.96
CA VAL A 195 -7.28 -26.09 -2.27
C VAL A 195 -6.34 -26.74 -3.28
N GLU A 196 -6.79 -27.85 -3.85
CA GLU A 196 -6.09 -28.56 -4.92
C GLU A 196 -6.87 -28.43 -6.22
N SER A 197 -6.17 -28.29 -7.34
CA SER A 197 -6.77 -28.55 -8.64
C SER A 197 -7.10 -30.04 -8.73
N THR A 198 -8.38 -30.39 -8.89
CA THR A 198 -8.79 -31.79 -9.10
C THR A 198 -9.32 -31.99 -10.51
N GLY A 199 -8.92 -33.07 -11.18
CA GLY A 199 -9.73 -33.66 -12.25
C GLY A 199 -8.99 -34.27 -13.44
N THR A 200 -9.19 -35.59 -13.59
CA THR A 200 -9.19 -36.47 -14.79
C THR A 200 -8.12 -36.37 -15.91
N ASN A 201 -7.75 -37.57 -16.40
CA ASN A 201 -6.65 -37.91 -17.29
C ASN A 201 -6.50 -37.08 -18.59
N LYS A 202 -5.26 -37.10 -19.10
CA LYS A 202 -4.64 -36.45 -20.30
C LYS A 202 -5.49 -36.12 -21.54
N ASN A 203 -6.68 -36.70 -21.73
CA ASN A 203 -7.45 -36.65 -22.99
C ASN A 203 -8.83 -35.99 -22.91
N SER A 204 -9.29 -35.49 -21.75
CA SER A 204 -10.62 -34.86 -21.62
C SER A 204 -10.54 -33.37 -21.31
N VAL A 205 -11.19 -32.55 -22.14
CA VAL A 205 -11.47 -31.11 -21.86
C VAL A 205 -12.73 -30.95 -20.98
N SER A 206 -13.29 -32.06 -20.51
CA SER A 206 -14.44 -32.12 -19.60
C SER A 206 -14.01 -32.77 -18.29
N GLY A 207 -14.01 -32.00 -17.21
CA GLY A 207 -13.66 -32.47 -15.86
C GLY A 207 -12.32 -31.93 -15.39
N GLY A 208 -12.39 -30.84 -14.62
CA GLY A 208 -11.25 -30.17 -14.01
C GLY A 208 -11.72 -28.89 -13.34
N GLY A 209 -11.55 -28.80 -12.03
CA GLY A 209 -11.87 -27.62 -11.23
C GLY A 209 -11.14 -27.70 -9.90
N PHE A 210 -11.10 -26.60 -9.15
CA PHE A 210 -10.64 -26.64 -7.76
C PHE A 210 -11.67 -27.44 -6.92
N ALA A 211 -11.60 -28.77 -6.86
CA ALA A 211 -12.39 -29.49 -5.87
C ALA A 211 -11.63 -29.46 -4.54
N VAL A 212 -12.34 -28.96 -3.55
CA VAL A 212 -11.81 -28.82 -2.21
C VAL A 212 -11.96 -30.13 -1.48
N LYS A 213 -10.83 -30.70 -1.08
CA LYS A 213 -10.77 -31.56 0.09
C LYS A 213 -10.48 -30.67 1.30
N THR A 214 -11.53 -30.25 2.00
CA THR A 214 -11.40 -29.72 3.36
C THR A 214 -11.03 -30.89 4.25
N GLU A 215 -9.75 -31.09 4.49
CA GLU A 215 -9.29 -31.78 5.68
C GLU A 215 -8.69 -30.71 6.60
N GLU A 216 -9.38 -30.42 7.70
CA GLU A 216 -8.81 -29.61 8.76
C GLU A 216 -7.66 -30.41 9.38
N THR A 217 -6.43 -30.11 8.98
CA THR A 217 -5.24 -30.73 9.59
C THR A 217 -4.55 -29.66 10.42
N SER A 218 -4.37 -29.90 11.72
CA SER A 218 -3.61 -29.01 12.60
C SER A 218 -2.09 -29.22 12.54
N ASP A 219 -1.60 -30.06 11.62
CA ASP A 219 -0.19 -30.48 11.55
C ASP A 219 0.50 -29.92 10.30
N LEU A 220 1.41 -28.96 10.51
CA LEU A 220 2.22 -28.36 9.45
C LEU A 220 3.07 -29.40 8.71
N LEU A 221 3.53 -30.46 9.38
CA LEU A 221 4.33 -31.52 8.74
C LEU A 221 3.48 -32.37 7.78
N ARG A 222 2.19 -32.54 8.08
CA ARG A 222 1.27 -33.21 7.16
C ARG A 222 1.11 -32.43 5.87
N VAL A 223 0.96 -31.11 5.94
CA VAL A 223 0.86 -30.25 4.76
C VAL A 223 2.15 -30.30 3.94
N LYS A 224 3.32 -30.33 4.59
CA LYS A 224 4.61 -30.54 3.92
C LYS A 224 4.63 -31.83 3.11
N ASN A 225 4.24 -32.95 3.72
CA ASN A 225 4.18 -34.24 3.03
C ASN A 225 3.20 -34.22 1.84
N MET A 226 2.04 -33.58 2.00
CA MET A 226 1.07 -33.42 0.92
C MET A 226 1.63 -32.57 -0.23
N ALA A 227 2.25 -31.43 0.08
CA ALA A 227 2.82 -30.52 -0.91
C ALA A 227 4.02 -31.15 -1.66
N ASP A 228 4.90 -31.88 -0.96
CA ASP A 228 6.02 -32.61 -1.58
C ASP A 228 5.55 -33.71 -2.53
N GLN A 229 4.58 -34.50 -2.09
CA GLN A 229 4.00 -35.56 -2.91
C GLN A 229 3.29 -34.95 -4.12
N PHE A 230 2.56 -33.85 -3.93
CA PHE A 230 1.90 -33.13 -5.01
C PHE A 230 2.90 -32.57 -6.03
N TYR A 231 3.99 -31.95 -5.57
CA TYR A 231 5.07 -31.45 -6.42
C TYR A 231 5.66 -32.57 -7.27
N THR A 232 5.99 -33.71 -6.64
CA THR A 232 6.56 -34.88 -7.32
C THR A 232 5.61 -35.45 -8.37
N ASP A 233 4.32 -35.56 -8.03
CA ASP A 233 3.29 -36.05 -8.94
C ASP A 233 3.04 -35.06 -10.09
N ALA A 234 3.08 -33.76 -9.84
CA ALA A 234 2.92 -32.75 -10.88
C ALA A 234 4.12 -32.67 -11.83
N ASP A 235 5.35 -32.69 -11.29
CA ASP A 235 6.59 -32.64 -12.09
C ASP A 235 6.81 -33.90 -12.92
N SER A 236 6.41 -35.07 -12.43
CA SER A 236 6.42 -36.33 -13.20
C SER A 236 5.31 -36.41 -14.26
N GLY A 237 4.44 -35.39 -14.35
CA GLY A 237 3.33 -35.35 -15.30
C GLY A 237 2.14 -36.23 -14.92
N LYS A 238 2.10 -36.76 -13.70
CA LYS A 238 0.95 -37.50 -13.13
C LYS A 238 -0.21 -36.55 -12.81
N HIS A 239 0.08 -35.31 -12.38
CA HIS A 239 -0.89 -34.21 -12.29
C HIS A 239 -0.70 -33.23 -13.46
N SER A 240 -1.17 -33.61 -14.66
CA SER A 240 -1.15 -32.73 -15.84
C SER A 240 -2.55 -32.22 -16.17
N TYR A 241 -3.20 -31.60 -15.20
CA TYR A 241 -4.55 -31.03 -15.30
C TYR A 241 -4.54 -29.71 -16.05
N VAL A 242 -5.67 -29.30 -16.64
CA VAL A 242 -5.77 -27.95 -17.19
C VAL A 242 -5.91 -26.95 -16.03
N LEU A 243 -4.91 -26.07 -15.87
CA LEU A 243 -4.83 -25.13 -14.76
C LEU A 243 -5.32 -23.74 -15.13
N PHE A 244 -4.89 -23.24 -16.29
CA PHE A 244 -5.19 -21.88 -16.72
C PHE A 244 -5.59 -21.85 -18.19
N ALA A 245 -6.54 -20.99 -18.53
CA ALA A 245 -6.76 -20.57 -19.91
C ALA A 245 -5.79 -19.43 -20.27
N VAL A 246 -5.16 -19.54 -21.42
CA VAL A 246 -4.35 -18.47 -22.03
C VAL A 246 -5.29 -17.61 -22.86
N LEU A 247 -5.29 -16.31 -22.59
CA LEU A 247 -6.18 -15.35 -23.24
C LEU A 247 -5.49 -14.63 -24.40
N GLY A 248 -6.17 -14.58 -25.53
CA GLY A 248 -5.80 -13.82 -26.71
C GLY A 248 -6.58 -12.51 -26.83
N LYS A 249 -5.97 -11.51 -27.47
CA LYS A 249 -6.59 -10.22 -27.75
C LYS A 249 -7.20 -10.24 -29.16
N TYR A 250 -8.49 -9.90 -29.28
CA TYR A 250 -9.17 -9.84 -30.58
C TYR A 250 -8.47 -8.93 -31.59
N ARG A 251 -7.92 -7.79 -31.14
CA ARG A 251 -7.20 -6.84 -31.99
C ARG A 251 -5.90 -7.39 -32.60
N ASN A 252 -5.41 -8.54 -32.11
CA ASN A 252 -4.24 -9.21 -32.67
C ASN A 252 -4.62 -10.15 -33.84
N LEU A 253 -5.90 -10.39 -34.08
CA LEU A 253 -6.37 -11.24 -35.17
C LEU A 253 -6.42 -10.42 -36.47
N SER A 254 -5.84 -10.96 -37.53
CA SER A 254 -5.72 -10.27 -38.83
C SER A 254 -7.07 -9.95 -39.48
N ASN A 255 -8.13 -10.71 -39.18
CA ASN A 255 -9.47 -10.56 -39.76
C ASN A 255 -10.53 -10.00 -38.79
N PHE A 256 -10.12 -9.45 -37.64
CA PHE A 256 -11.05 -8.86 -36.68
C PHE A 256 -11.69 -7.56 -37.19
N ASP A 257 -10.99 -6.82 -38.05
CA ASP A 257 -11.43 -5.56 -38.69
C ASP A 257 -12.02 -4.52 -37.71
N ASN A 258 -11.63 -4.57 -36.42
CA ASN A 258 -12.24 -3.78 -35.35
C ASN A 258 -13.79 -3.89 -35.29
N TYR A 259 -14.35 -5.08 -35.51
CA TYR A 259 -15.80 -5.35 -35.51
C TYR A 259 -16.54 -4.83 -34.26
N PHE A 260 -15.84 -4.77 -33.13
CA PHE A 260 -16.20 -3.99 -31.95
C PHE A 260 -14.93 -3.54 -31.22
N LEU A 261 -15.08 -2.70 -30.22
CA LEU A 261 -13.99 -2.28 -29.35
C LEU A 261 -14.03 -3.12 -28.06
N PRO A 262 -13.17 -4.13 -27.86
CA PRO A 262 -13.15 -4.87 -26.59
C PRO A 262 -12.99 -3.93 -25.41
N PHE A 263 -13.76 -4.17 -24.34
CA PHE A 263 -13.65 -3.36 -23.12
C PHE A 263 -12.26 -3.49 -22.50
N ASP A 264 -11.81 -2.39 -21.90
CA ASP A 264 -10.60 -2.37 -21.10
C ASP A 264 -10.98 -2.31 -19.62
N TYR A 265 -10.85 -3.45 -18.94
CA TYR A 265 -11.16 -3.56 -17.52
C TYR A 265 -10.00 -3.19 -16.61
N GLN A 266 -8.84 -2.69 -17.09
CA GLN A 266 -7.69 -2.46 -16.22
C GLN A 266 -8.03 -1.55 -15.02
N VAL A 267 -8.72 -0.43 -15.26
CA VAL A 267 -9.16 0.49 -14.19
C VAL A 267 -10.24 -0.15 -13.31
N ALA A 268 -11.19 -0.85 -13.92
CA ALA A 268 -12.28 -1.52 -13.21
C ALA A 268 -11.75 -2.60 -12.27
N SER A 269 -10.86 -3.47 -12.76
CA SER A 269 -10.20 -4.53 -11.98
C SER A 269 -9.40 -3.98 -10.80
N MET A 270 -8.70 -2.85 -10.98
CA MET A 270 -7.97 -2.20 -9.90
C MET A 270 -8.92 -1.69 -8.80
N ARG A 271 -9.99 -1.00 -9.18
CA ARG A 271 -10.95 -0.40 -8.22
C ARG A 271 -11.86 -1.42 -7.54
N SER A 272 -12.17 -2.53 -8.20
CA SER A 272 -13.08 -3.55 -7.64
C SER A 272 -12.47 -4.34 -6.49
N TRP A 273 -11.16 -4.25 -6.24
CA TRP A 273 -10.56 -4.78 -5.01
C TRP A 273 -11.09 -4.10 -3.75
N ALA A 274 -11.40 -2.80 -3.81
CA ALA A 274 -12.08 -2.10 -2.71
C ALA A 274 -13.49 -2.67 -2.48
N LEU A 275 -14.25 -2.93 -3.55
CA LEU A 275 -15.57 -3.57 -3.47
C LEU A 275 -15.48 -4.99 -2.91
N PHE A 276 -14.45 -5.75 -3.28
CA PHE A 276 -14.19 -7.08 -2.73
C PHE A 276 -13.86 -7.03 -1.24
N ASN A 277 -13.01 -6.11 -0.79
CA ASN A 277 -12.73 -5.93 0.63
C ASN A 277 -13.98 -5.52 1.40
N ASP A 278 -14.76 -4.57 0.89
CA ASP A 278 -16.02 -4.17 1.52
C ASP A 278 -16.96 -5.36 1.65
N PHE A 279 -17.17 -6.10 0.55
CA PHE A 279 -18.04 -7.27 0.51
C PHE A 279 -17.63 -8.32 1.55
N THR A 280 -16.35 -8.66 1.60
CA THR A 280 -15.82 -9.71 2.48
C THR A 280 -15.79 -9.28 3.95
N LEU A 281 -15.57 -8.00 4.22
CA LEU A 281 -15.65 -7.43 5.56
C LEU A 281 -17.10 -7.39 6.07
N TYR A 282 -18.06 -7.00 5.24
CA TYR A 282 -19.47 -7.12 5.57
C TYR A 282 -19.86 -8.59 5.84
N LYS A 283 -19.32 -9.57 5.10
CA LYS A 283 -19.55 -11.00 5.36
C LYS A 283 -19.02 -11.42 6.73
N ALA A 284 -17.85 -10.93 7.13
CA ALA A 284 -17.31 -11.17 8.46
C ALA A 284 -18.22 -10.56 9.55
N ILE A 285 -18.68 -9.31 9.35
CA ILE A 285 -19.59 -8.63 10.29
C ILE A 285 -20.94 -9.35 10.40
N GLU A 286 -21.52 -9.81 9.28
CA GLU A 286 -22.77 -10.56 9.26
C GLU A 286 -22.65 -11.91 9.97
N LYS A 287 -21.56 -12.66 9.70
CA LYS A 287 -21.24 -13.91 10.42
C LYS A 287 -21.15 -13.68 11.94
N MET A 288 -20.55 -12.56 12.36
CA MET A 288 -20.51 -12.15 13.76
C MET A 288 -21.90 -11.84 14.30
N ILE A 289 -22.71 -11.01 13.63
CA ILE A 289 -24.09 -10.69 14.05
C ILE A 289 -24.90 -11.97 14.25
N VAL A 290 -24.79 -12.93 13.32
CA VAL A 290 -25.48 -14.23 13.39
C VAL A 290 -25.01 -15.05 14.59
N ALA A 291 -23.70 -15.05 14.90
CA ALA A 291 -23.13 -15.79 16.02
C ALA A 291 -23.50 -15.21 17.40
N VAL A 292 -23.76 -13.90 17.50
CA VAL A 292 -24.12 -13.25 18.77
C VAL A 292 -25.54 -13.62 19.20
N PRO A 293 -25.78 -14.09 20.45
CA PRO A 293 -27.12 -14.40 20.95
C PRO A 293 -28.07 -13.19 20.91
N SER A 294 -29.34 -13.40 20.58
CA SER A 294 -30.31 -12.30 20.39
C SER A 294 -30.53 -11.46 21.65
N ASP A 295 -30.43 -12.04 22.84
CA ASP A 295 -30.56 -11.36 24.13
C ASP A 295 -29.42 -10.36 24.39
N LYS A 296 -28.31 -10.46 23.66
CA LYS A 296 -27.19 -9.53 23.72
C LYS A 296 -27.38 -8.29 22.85
N PHE A 297 -28.44 -8.18 22.06
CA PHE A 297 -28.74 -6.97 21.29
C PHE A 297 -29.67 -6.02 22.04
N LYS A 298 -29.44 -4.71 21.95
CA LYS A 298 -30.40 -3.69 22.41
C LYS A 298 -31.63 -3.75 21.50
N GLY A 299 -32.76 -4.21 22.04
CA GLY A 299 -33.97 -4.50 21.25
C GLY A 299 -34.12 -5.98 20.87
N GLY A 300 -33.27 -6.87 21.37
CA GLY A 300 -33.44 -8.32 21.23
C GLY A 300 -33.34 -8.83 19.79
N SER A 301 -34.12 -9.86 19.46
CA SER A 301 -34.13 -10.52 18.15
C SER A 301 -34.43 -9.57 16.99
N ASP A 302 -35.30 -8.56 17.18
CA ASP A 302 -35.70 -7.64 16.11
C ASP A 302 -34.51 -6.81 15.61
N ARG A 303 -33.67 -6.31 16.53
CA ARG A 303 -32.47 -5.55 16.17
C ARG A 303 -31.43 -6.42 15.48
N LYS A 304 -31.28 -7.68 15.91
CA LYS A 304 -30.39 -8.65 15.25
C LYS A 304 -30.84 -8.90 13.80
N VAL A 305 -32.13 -9.18 13.59
CA VAL A 305 -32.70 -9.40 12.25
C VAL A 305 -32.55 -8.16 11.37
N GLN A 306 -32.80 -6.97 11.91
CA GLN A 306 -32.62 -5.71 11.17
C GLN A 306 -31.18 -5.55 10.64
N LEU A 307 -30.18 -5.78 11.49
CA LEU A 307 -28.77 -5.65 11.11
C LEU A 307 -28.33 -6.74 10.12
N SER A 308 -28.81 -7.98 10.29
CA SER A 308 -28.58 -9.05 9.31
C SER A 308 -29.18 -8.70 7.95
N ASN A 309 -30.41 -8.18 7.89
CA ASN A 309 -31.04 -7.76 6.64
C ASN A 309 -30.30 -6.59 5.99
N GLN A 310 -29.86 -5.61 6.78
CA GLN A 310 -29.05 -4.48 6.27
C GLN A 310 -27.74 -4.97 5.64
N ALA A 311 -27.05 -5.94 6.26
CA ALA A 311 -25.86 -6.54 5.66
C ALA A 311 -26.18 -7.29 4.35
N ILE A 312 -27.30 -8.01 4.30
CA ILE A 312 -27.78 -8.73 3.11
C ILE A 312 -28.06 -7.77 1.96
N ASP A 313 -28.77 -6.68 2.21
CA ASP A 313 -29.08 -5.67 1.19
C ASP A 313 -27.80 -5.05 0.60
N ILE A 314 -26.81 -4.78 1.45
CA ILE A 314 -25.49 -4.29 1.02
C ILE A 314 -24.77 -5.33 0.15
N PHE A 315 -24.81 -6.62 0.49
CA PHE A 315 -24.21 -7.67 -0.36
C PHE A 315 -24.80 -7.68 -1.76
N GLU A 316 -26.13 -7.63 -1.86
CA GLU A 316 -26.81 -7.69 -3.14
C GLU A 316 -26.59 -6.40 -3.96
N ASN A 317 -26.46 -5.25 -3.30
CA ASN A 317 -26.06 -4.00 -3.95
C ASN A 317 -24.64 -4.08 -4.51
N ILE A 318 -23.68 -4.60 -3.76
CA ILE A 318 -22.29 -4.76 -4.23
C ILE A 318 -22.24 -5.76 -5.40
N LYS A 319 -22.94 -6.89 -5.32
CA LYS A 319 -23.04 -7.85 -6.43
C LYS A 319 -23.65 -7.22 -7.67
N SER A 320 -24.75 -6.50 -7.54
CA SER A 320 -25.42 -5.81 -8.65
C SER A 320 -24.49 -4.78 -9.30
N ARG A 321 -23.72 -4.05 -8.49
CA ARG A 321 -22.70 -3.11 -8.97
C ARG A 321 -21.59 -3.80 -9.73
N VAL A 322 -21.09 -4.94 -9.25
CA VAL A 322 -20.07 -5.72 -9.98
C VAL A 322 -20.59 -6.15 -11.35
N HIS A 323 -21.84 -6.60 -11.46
CA HIS A 323 -22.45 -6.91 -12.77
C HIS A 323 -22.56 -5.66 -13.66
N ARG A 324 -22.99 -4.52 -13.11
CA ARG A 324 -23.02 -3.24 -13.84
C ARG A 324 -21.64 -2.85 -14.37
N ILE A 325 -20.59 -2.98 -13.57
CA ILE A 325 -19.21 -2.68 -13.99
C ILE A 325 -18.76 -3.61 -15.13
N ALA A 326 -19.21 -4.85 -15.13
CA ALA A 326 -18.92 -5.77 -16.21
C ALA A 326 -19.56 -5.31 -17.54
N GLU A 327 -20.77 -4.76 -17.50
CA GLU A 327 -21.46 -4.23 -18.68
C GLU A 327 -20.95 -2.83 -19.07
N HIS A 328 -20.52 -2.04 -18.08
CA HIS A 328 -20.16 -0.63 -18.15
C HIS A 328 -18.91 -0.36 -17.30
N PRO A 329 -17.69 -0.63 -17.81
CA PRO A 329 -16.44 -0.52 -17.02
C PRO A 329 -16.22 0.85 -16.37
N GLU A 330 -16.74 1.91 -16.97
CA GLU A 330 -16.73 3.28 -16.44
C GLU A 330 -17.47 3.44 -15.12
N ALA A 331 -18.47 2.60 -14.83
CA ALA A 331 -19.21 2.61 -13.56
C ALA A 331 -18.31 2.28 -12.35
N ALA A 332 -17.15 1.66 -12.58
CA ALA A 332 -16.14 1.47 -11.54
C ALA A 332 -15.58 2.80 -11.02
N LYS A 333 -15.79 3.91 -11.75
CA LYS A 333 -15.36 5.24 -11.33
C LYS A 333 -16.29 5.91 -10.35
N GLU A 334 -17.54 5.49 -10.30
CA GLU A 334 -18.56 6.03 -9.41
C GLU A 334 -18.21 5.71 -7.95
N THR A 335 -18.76 6.47 -7.01
CA THR A 335 -18.62 6.14 -5.58
C THR A 335 -19.56 4.98 -5.23
N PRO A 336 -19.14 4.01 -4.39
CA PRO A 336 -20.03 2.97 -3.89
C PRO A 336 -21.21 3.55 -3.10
N ASP A 337 -22.42 3.07 -3.40
CA ASP A 337 -23.67 3.50 -2.76
C ASP A 337 -24.02 2.56 -1.59
N HIS A 338 -23.05 2.38 -0.69
CA HIS A 338 -23.23 1.64 0.55
C HIS A 338 -22.39 2.28 1.66
N GLN A 339 -22.85 2.11 2.91
CA GLN A 339 -22.11 2.56 4.08
C GLN A 339 -20.72 1.89 4.11
N LYS A 340 -19.68 2.54 4.64
CA LYS A 340 -18.39 1.85 4.80
C LYS A 340 -18.50 0.73 5.85
N PRO A 341 -17.88 -0.45 5.63
CA PRO A 341 -17.96 -1.56 6.58
C PRO A 341 -17.50 -1.19 7.99
N ASP A 342 -16.48 -0.34 8.15
CA ASP A 342 -16.01 0.10 9.48
C ASP A 342 -17.08 0.88 10.25
N VAL A 343 -17.87 1.70 9.54
CA VAL A 343 -18.96 2.46 10.16
C VAL A 343 -20.09 1.51 10.57
N PHE A 344 -20.42 0.54 9.72
CA PHE A 344 -21.40 -0.49 10.06
C PHE A 344 -20.92 -1.36 11.23
N ARG A 345 -19.63 -1.74 11.25
CA ARG A 345 -18.98 -2.46 12.34
C ARG A 345 -19.06 -1.67 13.65
N LEU A 346 -18.83 -0.36 13.62
CA LEU A 346 -18.96 0.52 14.79
C LEU A 346 -20.42 0.63 15.28
N GLU A 347 -21.40 0.70 14.37
CA GLU A 347 -22.83 0.66 14.72
C GLU A 347 -23.19 -0.65 15.45
N VAL A 348 -22.56 -1.76 15.06
CA VAL A 348 -22.75 -3.05 15.72
C VAL A 348 -22.02 -3.12 17.07
N LEU A 349 -20.77 -2.64 17.14
CA LEU A 349 -19.80 -2.97 18.20
C LEU A 349 -19.46 -1.87 19.22
N ALA A 350 -19.55 -0.58 18.91
CA ALA A 350 -18.84 0.45 19.69
C ALA A 350 -19.35 0.63 21.14
N SER A 351 -18.42 0.73 22.09
CA SER A 351 -18.67 0.90 23.53
C SER A 351 -18.56 2.35 24.04
N SER A 352 -18.04 3.30 23.26
CA SER A 352 -17.90 4.71 23.66
C SER A 352 -18.24 5.68 22.52
N SER A 353 -19.06 6.69 22.85
CA SER A 353 -19.41 7.93 22.13
C SER A 353 -20.32 7.95 20.89
N VAL A 354 -20.80 6.82 20.34
CA VAL A 354 -21.91 6.87 19.33
C VAL A 354 -23.21 6.39 19.96
N SER A 355 -24.28 7.16 19.83
CA SER A 355 -25.60 6.98 20.44
C SER A 355 -26.38 5.73 19.97
N CYS A 356 -25.79 4.87 19.13
CA CYS A 356 -26.40 3.65 18.60
C CYS A 356 -25.49 2.44 18.86
N LYS A 357 -25.53 1.86 20.07
CA LYS A 357 -24.91 0.55 20.35
C LYS A 357 -25.91 -0.55 20.00
N ALA A 358 -25.63 -1.41 19.02
CA ALA A 358 -26.51 -2.56 18.78
C ALA A 358 -26.29 -3.67 19.80
N ILE A 359 -25.04 -4.00 20.11
CA ILE A 359 -24.70 -5.01 21.11
C ILE A 359 -24.60 -4.40 22.51
N GLN A 360 -25.15 -5.10 23.49
CA GLN A 360 -25.13 -4.72 24.90
C GLN A 360 -23.76 -4.98 25.52
N THR A 361 -23.21 -3.97 26.18
CA THR A 361 -22.07 -4.09 27.09
C THR A 361 -22.57 -4.11 28.53
N LYS A 362 -21.85 -4.79 29.43
CA LYS A 362 -22.03 -4.65 30.87
C LYS A 362 -21.00 -3.70 31.45
N GLU A 363 -21.38 -3.01 32.51
CA GLU A 363 -20.43 -2.26 33.34
C GLU A 363 -19.66 -3.25 34.22
N PHE A 364 -18.33 -3.20 34.15
CA PHE A 364 -17.43 -3.97 35.00
C PHE A 364 -16.77 -3.03 36.00
N HIS A 365 -16.64 -3.52 37.24
CA HIS A 365 -16.01 -2.83 38.35
C HIS A 365 -14.63 -3.44 38.58
N ALA A 366 -13.58 -2.67 38.29
CA ALA A 366 -12.25 -2.98 38.78
C ALA A 366 -12.24 -2.76 40.29
N GLN A 367 -11.83 -3.79 41.03
CA GLN A 367 -11.85 -3.76 42.48
C GLN A 367 -10.65 -4.51 43.08
N SER A 368 -10.29 -4.10 44.28
CA SER A 368 -9.10 -4.57 45.00
C SER A 368 -9.44 -4.93 46.43
N LYS A 369 -8.82 -5.97 46.97
CA LYS A 369 -8.75 -6.27 48.39
C LYS A 369 -7.38 -5.86 48.93
N PRO A 370 -7.32 -5.34 50.16
CA PRO A 370 -6.05 -5.05 50.81
C PRO A 370 -5.26 -6.36 51.01
N ILE A 371 -3.97 -6.33 50.67
CA ILE A 371 -3.07 -7.44 50.96
C ILE A 371 -2.85 -7.47 52.48
N PRO A 372 -3.03 -8.62 53.16
CA PRO A 372 -2.76 -8.70 54.59
C PRO A 372 -1.32 -8.29 54.93
N ASN A 373 -1.19 -7.34 55.85
CA ASN A 373 0.09 -6.81 56.35
C ASN A 373 0.93 -5.97 55.37
N THR A 374 0.32 -5.35 54.34
CA THR A 374 0.97 -4.33 53.51
C THR A 374 0.06 -3.13 53.26
N ASP A 375 0.63 -2.00 52.83
CA ASP A 375 -0.11 -0.82 52.35
C ASP A 375 -0.40 -0.88 50.82
N ASP A 376 -0.15 -2.04 50.20
CA ASP A 376 -0.27 -2.26 48.76
C ASP A 376 -1.64 -2.88 48.37
N TYR A 377 -2.05 -2.61 47.13
CA TYR A 377 -3.31 -3.05 46.53
C TYR A 377 -3.06 -3.68 45.15
N TRP A 378 -3.67 -4.84 44.87
CA TRP A 378 -3.74 -5.43 43.53
C TRP A 378 -5.13 -5.20 42.91
N THR A 379 -5.25 -5.04 41.59
CA THR A 379 -6.55 -5.26 40.93
C THR A 379 -6.81 -6.77 40.89
N ASP A 380 -7.55 -7.28 41.88
CA ASP A 380 -7.74 -8.74 42.05
C ASP A 380 -8.66 -9.32 40.97
N VAL A 381 -9.71 -8.59 40.61
CA VAL A 381 -10.75 -9.02 39.68
C VAL A 381 -11.46 -7.82 39.07
N CYS A 382 -12.08 -8.04 37.91
CA CYS A 382 -13.07 -7.15 37.33
C CYS A 382 -14.39 -7.90 37.24
N LEU A 383 -15.39 -7.49 38.03
CA LEU A 383 -16.69 -8.17 38.08
C LEU A 383 -17.80 -7.24 37.59
N PRO A 384 -18.93 -7.76 37.08
CA PRO A 384 -20.09 -6.95 36.69
C PRO A 384 -20.87 -6.39 37.91
N TYR A 385 -20.26 -6.39 39.09
CA TYR A 385 -20.76 -5.85 40.35
C TYR A 385 -19.59 -5.54 41.29
N LYS A 386 -19.84 -4.67 42.27
CA LYS A 386 -18.87 -4.36 43.35
C LYS A 386 -19.14 -5.26 44.57
N ASN A 387 -18.10 -5.92 45.08
CA ASN A 387 -18.14 -6.64 46.34
C ASN A 387 -18.15 -5.66 47.53
N SER A 388 -18.87 -6.01 48.60
CA SER A 388 -19.01 -5.16 49.79
C SER A 388 -17.70 -5.02 50.58
N ASP A 389 -16.81 -5.99 50.48
CA ASP A 389 -15.53 -6.09 51.19
C ASP A 389 -14.32 -5.63 50.35
N SER A 390 -14.56 -5.05 49.17
CA SER A 390 -13.50 -4.67 48.21
C SER A 390 -13.51 -3.16 47.92
N ALA A 391 -12.32 -2.57 47.80
CA ALA A 391 -12.14 -1.20 47.38
C ALA A 391 -12.47 -1.07 45.89
N HIS A 392 -13.25 -0.06 45.53
CA HIS A 392 -13.57 0.24 44.14
C HIS A 392 -12.46 1.07 43.51
N LEU A 393 -11.99 0.68 42.34
CA LEU A 393 -10.96 1.43 41.60
C LEU A 393 -11.61 2.31 40.54
N PHE A 394 -12.30 1.70 39.57
CA PHE A 394 -13.00 2.38 38.48
C PHE A 394 -14.02 1.44 37.80
N THR A 395 -14.90 2.00 36.97
CA THR A 395 -15.81 1.23 36.11
C THR A 395 -15.49 1.42 34.63
N PHE A 396 -15.81 0.40 33.83
CA PHE A 396 -15.70 0.47 32.37
C PHE A 396 -16.69 -0.47 31.70
N PRO A 397 -17.18 -0.15 30.48
CA PRO A 397 -18.01 -1.05 29.71
C PRO A 397 -17.18 -2.14 29.03
N ALA A 398 -17.58 -3.40 29.18
CA ALA A 398 -17.00 -4.54 28.46
C ALA A 398 -18.09 -5.55 28.08
N PHE A 399 -17.75 -6.52 27.22
CA PHE A 399 -18.66 -7.62 26.88
C PHE A 399 -18.49 -8.75 27.88
N ASP A 400 -19.60 -9.32 28.34
CA ASP A 400 -19.60 -10.50 29.22
C ASP A 400 -19.66 -11.83 28.45
N PHE A 401 -19.44 -11.77 27.14
CA PHE A 401 -19.49 -12.90 26.21
C PHE A 401 -18.47 -12.72 25.07
N GLY A 402 -18.04 -13.83 24.45
CA GLY A 402 -17.01 -13.83 23.40
C GLY A 402 -17.55 -13.92 21.97
N ASN A 403 -16.69 -14.34 21.03
CA ASN A 403 -17.00 -14.50 19.60
C ASN A 403 -17.31 -13.20 18.85
N LEU A 404 -16.85 -12.08 19.36
CA LEU A 404 -16.90 -10.79 18.66
C LEU A 404 -15.59 -10.63 17.89
N ILE A 405 -15.67 -10.41 16.58
CA ILE A 405 -14.47 -10.28 15.74
C ILE A 405 -13.67 -9.05 16.20
N GLY A 406 -12.40 -9.28 16.53
CA GLY A 406 -11.47 -8.24 16.98
C GLY A 406 -11.54 -7.92 18.47
N THR A 407 -12.25 -8.70 19.29
CA THR A 407 -12.13 -8.60 20.76
C THR A 407 -11.19 -9.68 21.29
N GLU A 408 -10.52 -9.36 22.41
CA GLU A 408 -9.73 -10.28 23.20
C GLU A 408 -10.38 -10.49 24.55
N VAL A 409 -10.22 -11.70 25.10
CA VAL A 409 -10.61 -11.96 26.48
C VAL A 409 -9.54 -11.42 27.42
N VAL A 410 -9.98 -10.81 28.51
CA VAL A 410 -9.13 -10.49 29.66
C VAL A 410 -9.65 -11.35 30.81
N SER A 411 -8.78 -12.19 31.38
CA SER A 411 -9.14 -13.15 32.42
C SER A 411 -8.24 -13.00 33.64
N PHE A 412 -8.85 -13.00 34.82
CA PHE A 412 -8.18 -12.93 36.11
C PHE A 412 -8.26 -14.29 36.76
N GLY A 413 -7.11 -14.82 37.20
CA GLY A 413 -7.02 -16.13 37.83
C GLY A 413 -6.23 -16.09 39.14
N LYS A 414 -6.49 -17.07 40.00
CA LYS A 414 -5.72 -17.33 41.21
C LYS A 414 -5.37 -18.81 41.27
N ARG A 415 -4.15 -19.13 41.68
CA ARG A 415 -3.72 -20.52 41.85
C ARG A 415 -4.27 -21.11 43.14
N ASP A 416 -4.75 -22.35 43.07
CA ASP A 416 -5.32 -23.04 44.23
C ASP A 416 -4.29 -23.10 45.38
N ASN A 417 -4.74 -22.75 46.59
CA ASN A 417 -3.94 -22.76 47.83
C ASN A 417 -2.67 -21.87 47.82
N SER A 418 -2.63 -20.80 47.03
CA SER A 418 -1.54 -19.80 47.06
C SER A 418 -2.07 -18.37 46.87
N GLU A 419 -1.24 -17.36 47.12
CA GLU A 419 -1.52 -15.96 46.81
C GLU A 419 -1.02 -15.53 45.42
N ASP A 420 -0.85 -16.49 44.50
CA ASP A 420 -0.43 -16.20 43.12
C ASP A 420 -1.65 -15.84 42.25
N TYR A 421 -1.64 -14.61 41.72
CA TYR A 421 -2.66 -14.08 40.81
C TYR A 421 -2.11 -13.86 39.41
N VAL A 422 -2.97 -13.94 38.40
CA VAL A 422 -2.65 -13.60 37.01
C VAL A 422 -3.76 -12.77 36.39
N CYS A 423 -3.37 -11.89 35.47
CA CYS A 423 -4.24 -11.27 34.49
C CYS A 423 -3.72 -11.69 33.12
N LEU A 424 -4.51 -12.48 32.40
CA LEU A 424 -4.19 -12.96 31.06
C LEU A 424 -5.02 -12.19 30.04
N ILE A 425 -4.40 -11.84 28.92
CA ILE A 425 -5.04 -11.19 27.78
C ILE A 425 -4.95 -12.17 26.60
N GLY A 426 -6.05 -12.35 25.88
CA GLY A 426 -6.20 -13.33 24.81
C GLY A 426 -6.50 -14.75 25.30
N GLU A 427 -6.36 -15.04 26.59
CA GLU A 427 -6.52 -16.37 27.17
C GLU A 427 -7.39 -16.38 28.43
N ARG A 428 -8.05 -17.51 28.70
CA ARG A 428 -8.82 -17.75 29.94
C ARG A 428 -7.90 -18.33 31.00
N ALA A 429 -7.94 -17.84 32.24
CA ALA A 429 -7.13 -18.40 33.33
C ALA A 429 -7.33 -19.90 33.55
N THR A 430 -8.48 -20.47 33.14
CA THR A 430 -8.74 -21.92 33.19
C THR A 430 -7.83 -22.77 32.29
N SER A 431 -7.16 -22.19 31.30
CA SER A 431 -6.23 -22.91 30.43
C SER A 431 -4.88 -23.19 31.11
N VAL A 432 -4.55 -22.43 32.15
CA VAL A 432 -3.31 -22.58 32.91
C VAL A 432 -3.52 -23.62 34.00
N SER A 433 -2.70 -24.68 34.00
CA SER A 433 -2.82 -25.78 34.96
C SER A 433 -2.70 -25.28 36.41
N GLY A 434 -3.64 -25.70 37.27
CA GLY A 434 -3.70 -25.31 38.68
C GLY A 434 -4.25 -23.90 38.95
N MET A 435 -4.74 -23.20 37.93
CA MET A 435 -5.36 -21.88 38.07
C MET A 435 -6.89 -21.97 38.10
N LYS A 436 -7.49 -21.28 39.06
CA LYS A 436 -8.92 -21.03 39.15
C LYS A 436 -9.21 -19.63 38.59
N GLU A 437 -10.08 -19.57 37.58
CA GLU A 437 -10.55 -18.29 37.05
C GLU A 437 -11.49 -17.59 38.03
N LEU A 438 -11.21 -16.32 38.31
CA LEU A 438 -11.95 -15.48 39.23
C LEU A 438 -12.94 -14.56 38.49
N SER A 439 -12.53 -14.00 37.36
CA SER A 439 -13.37 -13.14 36.52
C SER A 439 -12.83 -13.06 35.11
N TYR A 440 -13.67 -12.77 34.12
CA TYR A 440 -13.22 -12.49 32.76
C TYR A 440 -14.22 -11.59 32.04
N PHE A 441 -13.75 -10.91 31.01
CA PHE A 441 -14.55 -10.08 30.11
C PHE A 441 -13.90 -10.01 28.73
N TRP A 442 -14.62 -9.53 27.73
CA TRP A 442 -14.12 -9.34 26.37
C TRP A 442 -14.11 -7.85 26.01
N VAL A 443 -13.02 -7.40 25.41
CA VAL A 443 -12.80 -5.98 25.02
C VAL A 443 -12.02 -5.90 23.71
N PHE A 444 -12.11 -4.78 23.01
CA PHE A 444 -11.20 -4.51 21.89
C PHE A 444 -9.78 -4.28 22.43
N PRO A 445 -8.72 -4.73 21.75
CA PRO A 445 -7.33 -4.50 22.16
C PRO A 445 -7.03 -3.03 22.50
N ASN A 446 -7.54 -2.08 21.71
CA ASN A 446 -7.36 -0.65 21.97
C ASN A 446 -8.05 -0.16 23.26
N SER A 447 -9.08 -0.85 23.74
CA SER A 447 -9.69 -0.60 25.05
C SER A 447 -8.86 -1.14 26.21
N VAL A 448 -7.98 -2.11 25.96
CA VAL A 448 -7.11 -2.73 26.99
C VAL A 448 -6.04 -1.75 27.46
N GLU A 449 -5.52 -0.88 26.59
CA GLU A 449 -4.53 0.14 26.98
C GLU A 449 -5.10 1.18 27.94
N GLY A 450 -6.32 1.67 27.68
CA GLY A 450 -7.03 2.58 28.57
C GLY A 450 -7.31 1.96 29.95
N PHE A 451 -7.48 0.63 29.99
CA PHE A 451 -7.60 -0.18 31.21
C PHE A 451 -6.24 -0.35 31.93
N ALA A 452 -5.17 -0.71 31.22
CA ALA A 452 -3.85 -0.97 31.80
C ALA A 452 -3.16 0.29 32.37
N MET A 453 -3.46 1.47 31.82
CA MET A 453 -2.94 2.76 32.31
C MET A 453 -3.59 3.21 33.63
N GLN A 454 -4.74 2.64 34.01
CA GLN A 454 -5.47 2.99 35.25
C GLN A 454 -5.08 2.09 36.45
N ILE A 455 -4.21 1.09 36.24
CA ILE A 455 -3.71 0.21 37.29
C ILE A 455 -2.52 0.90 38.01
N PRO A 456 -2.51 0.96 39.37
CA PRO A 456 -1.45 1.60 40.16
C PRO A 456 -0.02 1.18 39.79
N ARG A 457 0.95 2.09 40.03
CA ARG A 457 2.31 2.10 39.46
C ARG A 457 3.31 1.05 39.99
N SER A 458 2.91 0.07 40.80
CA SER A 458 3.83 -0.88 41.45
C SER A 458 4.06 -2.20 40.65
N ILE A 459 4.33 -2.13 39.35
CA ILE A 459 4.75 -3.30 38.54
C ILE A 459 6.07 -2.97 37.82
N PRO A 460 7.18 -3.71 38.04
CA PRO A 460 8.46 -3.48 37.37
C PRO A 460 8.49 -3.95 35.90
N GLU A 461 9.19 -3.15 35.08
CA GLU A 461 9.85 -3.47 33.81
C GLU A 461 9.04 -3.83 32.54
N ALA A 462 7.76 -4.23 32.60
CA ALA A 462 6.96 -4.48 31.39
C ALA A 462 6.32 -3.21 30.74
N LYS A 463 6.44 -2.03 31.37
CA LYS A 463 5.68 -0.82 31.00
C LYS A 463 6.39 0.15 30.02
N LYS A 464 7.56 -0.18 29.46
CA LYS A 464 8.25 0.72 28.52
C LYS A 464 7.82 0.59 27.05
N GLU A 465 7.10 -0.46 26.67
CA GLU A 465 6.68 -0.66 25.27
C GLU A 465 5.26 -0.18 24.93
N ILE A 466 4.35 -0.14 25.92
CA ILE A 466 2.93 0.19 25.67
C ILE A 466 2.70 1.71 25.52
N SER A 467 3.49 2.56 26.17
CA SER A 467 3.31 4.02 26.12
C SER A 467 3.70 4.67 24.78
N ARG A 468 4.14 3.88 23.78
CA ARG A 468 4.58 4.40 22.48
C ARG A 468 3.50 4.33 21.38
N LYS A 469 2.38 3.61 21.55
CA LYS A 469 1.56 3.19 20.40
C LYS A 469 0.32 4.01 20.02
N PHE A 470 -0.22 4.92 20.84
CA PHE A 470 -1.39 5.72 20.41
C PHE A 470 -1.40 7.16 20.93
N CYS A 471 -0.37 7.94 20.60
CA CYS A 471 -0.53 9.39 20.52
C CYS A 471 -1.34 9.73 19.26
N ILE A 472 -2.37 10.56 19.39
CA ILE A 472 -3.04 11.17 18.23
C ILE A 472 -2.21 12.39 17.79
N MET A 473 -2.13 12.63 16.49
CA MET A 473 -1.46 13.79 15.89
C MET A 473 -2.33 14.45 14.82
N LYS A 474 -2.06 15.71 14.49
CA LYS A 474 -2.68 16.40 13.34
C LYS A 474 -1.99 16.01 12.04
N ALA A 475 -2.79 15.78 11.00
CA ALA A 475 -2.32 15.55 9.64
C ALA A 475 -3.22 16.23 8.60
N GLY A 476 -2.60 16.84 7.59
CA GLY A 476 -3.22 17.40 6.41
C GLY A 476 -3.39 16.33 5.34
N GLN A 477 -4.62 15.91 5.11
CA GLN A 477 -4.94 14.77 4.26
C GLN A 477 -5.77 15.19 3.04
N TRP A 478 -5.55 14.51 1.92
CA TRP A 478 -6.49 14.52 0.81
C TRP A 478 -7.71 13.69 1.17
N ASP A 479 -8.90 14.29 1.09
CA ASP A 479 -10.17 13.57 1.19
C ASP A 479 -10.71 13.30 -0.22
N PRO A 480 -10.63 12.06 -0.74
CA PRO A 480 -11.11 11.74 -2.07
C PRO A 480 -12.62 11.85 -2.22
N LYS A 481 -13.40 11.78 -1.13
CA LYS A 481 -14.87 11.95 -1.19
C LYS A 481 -15.25 13.41 -1.38
N GLN A 482 -14.57 14.30 -0.64
CA GLN A 482 -14.84 15.73 -0.68
C GLN A 482 -14.06 16.43 -1.80
N GLN A 483 -13.12 15.73 -2.44
CA GLN A 483 -12.20 16.28 -3.45
C GLN A 483 -11.49 17.54 -2.95
N LYS A 484 -11.10 17.55 -1.68
CA LYS A 484 -10.41 18.69 -1.05
C LYS A 484 -9.43 18.21 0.01
N VAL A 485 -8.54 19.11 0.39
CA VAL A 485 -7.62 18.90 1.51
C VAL A 485 -8.33 19.24 2.83
N VAL A 486 -8.18 18.38 3.82
CA VAL A 486 -8.74 18.51 5.16
C VAL A 486 -7.66 18.25 6.20
N VAL A 487 -7.85 18.78 7.41
CA VAL A 487 -6.95 18.51 8.53
C VAL A 487 -7.67 17.62 9.53
N ASN A 488 -7.11 16.44 9.78
CA ASN A 488 -7.69 15.42 10.65
C ASN A 488 -6.76 15.10 11.82
N ASP A 489 -7.35 14.54 12.86
CA ASP A 489 -6.64 13.81 13.90
C ASP A 489 -6.40 12.37 13.44
N VAL A 490 -5.14 11.92 13.45
CA VAL A 490 -4.71 10.59 13.00
C VAL A 490 -3.79 9.93 14.03
N PRO A 491 -3.67 8.59 14.04
CA PRO A 491 -2.70 7.92 14.90
C PRO A 491 -1.26 8.32 14.53
N LYS A 492 -0.42 8.59 15.54
CA LYS A 492 1.03 8.72 15.38
C LYS A 492 1.58 7.40 14.84
N PRO A 493 2.34 7.40 13.72
CA PRO A 493 2.86 6.18 13.15
C PRO A 493 3.94 5.57 14.05
N THR A 494 4.17 4.27 13.89
CA THR A 494 5.28 3.53 14.51
C THR A 494 6.25 3.12 13.42
N GLU A 495 7.54 3.31 13.66
CA GLU A 495 8.61 2.94 12.74
C GLU A 495 8.78 1.42 12.62
N ALA A 496 8.99 0.94 11.38
CA ALA A 496 9.46 -0.41 11.12
C ALA A 496 10.95 -0.58 11.51
N PRO A 497 11.50 -1.82 11.55
CA PRO A 497 12.89 -2.05 11.93
C PRO A 497 13.92 -1.24 11.11
N ASN A 498 13.66 -1.01 9.83
CA ASN A 498 14.52 -0.25 8.90
C ASN A 498 14.16 1.25 8.81
N GLN A 499 13.37 1.79 9.74
CA GLN A 499 12.84 3.14 9.67
C GLN A 499 13.23 3.99 10.87
N PHE A 500 13.19 5.30 10.66
CA PHE A 500 13.13 6.29 11.72
C PHE A 500 11.68 6.75 11.90
N LEU A 501 11.29 6.97 13.14
CA LEU A 501 10.18 7.86 13.44
C LEU A 501 10.73 9.26 13.58
N VAL A 502 10.19 10.19 12.81
CA VAL A 502 10.68 11.56 12.73
C VAL A 502 9.61 12.48 13.28
N LYS A 503 9.98 13.34 14.23
CA LYS A 503 9.19 14.50 14.61
C LYS A 503 9.43 15.59 13.56
N ILE A 504 8.41 15.85 12.74
CA ILE A 504 8.52 16.81 11.65
C ILE A 504 8.64 18.22 12.24
N GLN A 505 9.63 18.98 11.77
CA GLN A 505 9.82 20.38 12.15
C GLN A 505 9.18 21.32 11.14
N SER A 506 9.31 21.01 9.86
CA SER A 506 8.62 21.75 8.82
C SER A 506 8.32 20.86 7.61
N ALA A 507 7.23 21.19 6.92
CA ALA A 507 6.84 20.59 5.65
C ALA A 507 6.38 21.68 4.68
N SER A 508 6.77 21.59 3.42
CA SER A 508 6.48 22.64 2.43
C SER A 508 5.59 22.17 1.30
N LEU A 509 4.75 23.08 0.80
CA LEU A 509 3.82 22.78 -0.28
C LEU A 509 4.53 22.98 -1.62
N CYS A 510 4.46 21.97 -2.47
CA CYS A 510 4.97 22.01 -3.83
C CYS A 510 3.84 21.81 -4.83
N HIS A 511 4.05 22.28 -6.07
CA HIS A 511 3.05 22.13 -7.12
C HIS A 511 2.78 20.66 -7.46
N SER A 512 3.76 19.77 -7.24
CA SER A 512 3.56 18.33 -7.41
C SER A 512 2.51 17.77 -6.45
N ASP A 513 2.31 18.31 -5.25
CA ASP A 513 1.25 17.88 -4.31
C ASP A 513 -0.16 18.16 -4.87
N LEU A 514 -0.27 19.00 -5.89
CA LEU A 514 -1.51 19.33 -6.59
C LEU A 514 -1.82 18.41 -7.77
N LEU A 515 -0.91 17.49 -8.14
CA LEU A 515 -1.09 16.61 -9.30
C LEU A 515 -2.22 15.60 -9.05
N MET A 516 -3.44 15.99 -9.41
CA MET A 516 -4.66 15.20 -9.23
C MET A 516 -4.57 13.79 -9.84
N ALA A 517 -3.82 13.62 -10.94
CA ALA A 517 -3.65 12.33 -11.61
C ALA A 517 -2.91 11.29 -10.77
N MET A 518 -2.16 11.72 -9.75
CA MET A 518 -1.42 10.84 -8.83
C MET A 518 -2.11 10.70 -7.48
N ARG A 519 -3.27 11.34 -7.26
CA ARG A 519 -3.99 11.24 -6.01
C ARG A 519 -4.73 9.91 -5.92
N PRO A 520 -4.59 9.17 -4.80
CA PRO A 520 -5.26 7.91 -4.60
C PRO A 520 -6.76 8.14 -4.38
N ASP A 521 -7.53 7.06 -4.52
CA ASP A 521 -8.96 7.01 -4.21
C ASP A 521 -9.23 6.75 -2.71
N TYR A 522 -8.19 6.70 -1.89
CA TYR A 522 -8.24 6.64 -0.43
C TYR A 522 -7.62 7.91 0.21
N THR A 523 -7.92 8.11 1.49
CA THR A 523 -7.36 9.23 2.26
C THR A 523 -5.87 9.03 2.46
N VAL A 524 -5.07 10.05 2.15
CA VAL A 524 -3.62 10.03 2.31
C VAL A 524 -3.15 11.36 2.86
N THR A 525 -2.18 11.32 3.77
CA THR A 525 -1.48 12.52 4.24
C THR A 525 -0.64 13.08 3.11
N LEU A 526 -0.81 14.37 2.82
CA LEU A 526 -0.12 15.05 1.73
C LEU A 526 1.31 15.46 2.13
N GLY A 527 2.08 15.94 1.15
CA GLY A 527 3.37 16.57 1.35
C GLY A 527 4.53 15.59 1.17
N HIS A 528 5.47 15.96 0.30
CA HIS A 528 6.67 15.18 -0.01
C HIS A 528 7.97 15.98 0.22
N GLU A 529 7.85 17.16 0.84
CA GLU A 529 8.97 18.01 1.24
C GLU A 529 8.94 18.17 2.77
N GLY A 530 9.84 17.49 3.48
CA GLY A 530 9.85 17.47 4.95
C GLY A 530 11.25 17.42 5.56
N VAL A 531 11.38 18.00 6.74
CA VAL A 531 12.57 17.90 7.61
C VAL A 531 12.15 17.77 9.06
N GLY A 532 12.98 17.15 9.88
CA GLY A 532 12.65 16.96 11.29
C GLY A 532 13.80 16.42 12.11
N TYR A 533 13.45 15.98 13.32
CA TYR A 533 14.36 15.36 14.27
C TYR A 533 13.99 13.90 14.46
N ILE A 534 14.99 13.03 14.52
CA ILE A 534 14.75 11.61 14.83
C ILE A 534 14.19 11.50 16.24
N GLU A 535 12.96 11.00 16.36
CA GLU A 535 12.27 10.74 17.63
C GLU A 535 12.64 9.34 18.15
N SER A 536 12.62 8.34 17.27
CA SER A 536 13.03 6.97 17.56
C SER A 536 13.56 6.25 16.32
N ILE A 537 14.32 5.19 16.56
CA ILE A 537 15.05 4.45 15.53
C ILE A 537 14.67 2.97 15.61
N GLY A 538 14.26 2.42 14.47
CA GLY A 538 14.02 0.99 14.30
C GLY A 538 15.30 0.17 14.46
N LYS A 539 15.16 -1.09 14.87
CA LYS A 539 16.28 -1.97 15.27
C LYS A 539 17.36 -2.14 14.19
N GLU A 540 17.01 -2.19 12.91
CA GLU A 540 17.99 -2.37 11.81
C GLU A 540 18.64 -1.05 11.37
N ALA A 541 18.07 0.07 11.81
CA ALA A 541 18.56 1.41 11.53
C ALA A 541 19.48 1.97 12.64
N SER A 542 19.59 1.30 13.79
CA SER A 542 20.33 1.81 14.97
C SER A 542 21.82 2.02 14.73
N ASP A 543 22.46 1.16 13.93
CA ASP A 543 23.91 1.20 13.70
C ASP A 543 24.28 1.86 12.36
N ARG A 544 23.38 2.66 11.78
CA ARG A 544 23.54 3.30 10.46
C ARG A 544 24.13 4.72 10.52
N GLY A 545 24.71 5.09 11.65
CA GLY A 545 25.37 6.39 11.85
C GLY A 545 24.43 7.53 12.22
N PHE A 546 23.18 7.24 12.59
CA PHE A 546 22.19 8.19 13.07
C PHE A 546 21.88 7.97 14.55
N GLN A 547 21.45 9.02 15.25
CA GLN A 547 21.03 8.96 16.65
C GLN A 547 19.74 9.76 16.87
N VAL A 548 18.99 9.39 17.91
CA VAL A 548 17.81 10.15 18.35
C VAL A 548 18.22 11.61 18.61
N GLY A 549 17.41 12.54 18.11
CA GLY A 549 17.66 13.98 18.16
C GLY A 549 18.43 14.54 16.97
N ASP A 550 18.98 13.73 16.07
CA ASP A 550 19.64 14.23 14.85
C ASP A 550 18.64 15.01 13.99
N ALA A 551 19.06 16.20 13.53
CA ALA A 551 18.36 16.97 12.51
C ALA A 551 18.60 16.32 11.14
N ILE A 552 17.53 15.86 10.51
CA ILE A 552 17.58 15.17 9.22
C ILE A 552 16.61 15.78 8.24
N GLY A 553 16.93 15.62 6.97
CA GLY A 553 15.92 15.61 5.92
C GLY A 553 16.07 14.40 5.02
N PHE A 554 15.08 14.20 4.18
CA PHE A 554 14.88 12.92 3.51
C PHE A 554 14.09 13.07 2.22
N ASN A 555 14.33 12.14 1.30
CA ASN A 555 13.51 11.98 0.10
C ASN A 555 12.18 11.29 0.43
N TYR A 556 11.22 11.38 -0.49
CA TYR A 556 9.83 10.93 -0.33
C TYR A 556 9.54 9.51 -0.82
N PHE A 557 10.53 8.62 -0.78
CA PHE A 557 10.33 7.21 -1.10
C PHE A 557 10.22 6.38 0.18
N ILE A 558 9.48 5.27 0.12
CA ILE A 558 9.41 4.29 1.20
C ILE A 558 9.26 2.88 0.60
N GLY A 559 9.88 1.86 1.20
CA GLY A 559 9.79 0.47 0.76
C GLY A 559 10.64 0.10 -0.46
N ALA A 560 11.55 0.98 -0.92
CA ALA A 560 12.53 0.63 -1.94
C ALA A 560 13.70 -0.16 -1.31
N CYS A 561 14.43 -0.97 -2.09
CA CYS A 561 15.61 -1.67 -1.56
C CYS A 561 16.87 -0.78 -1.50
N PHE A 562 16.90 0.32 -2.24
CA PHE A 562 18.00 1.30 -2.33
C PHE A 562 19.33 0.78 -2.88
N GLU A 563 19.40 -0.46 -3.34
CA GLU A 563 20.65 -1.11 -3.78
C GLU A 563 20.59 -1.78 -5.17
N CYS A 564 19.41 -2.11 -5.70
CA CYS A 564 19.29 -2.72 -7.03
C CYS A 564 19.66 -1.73 -8.16
N GLU A 565 19.91 -2.24 -9.37
CA GLU A 565 20.32 -1.42 -10.51
C GLU A 565 19.29 -0.31 -10.78
N GLY A 566 18.00 -0.65 -10.75
CA GLY A 566 16.93 0.33 -10.82
C GLY A 566 17.01 1.42 -9.74
N CYS A 567 17.28 1.05 -8.48
CA CYS A 567 17.46 2.00 -7.38
C CYS A 567 18.70 2.88 -7.53
N MET A 568 19.77 2.38 -8.17
CA MET A 568 20.97 3.17 -8.46
C MET A 568 20.75 4.19 -9.59
N ILE A 569 19.68 4.03 -10.37
CA ILE A 569 19.24 5.01 -11.38
C ILE A 569 18.23 5.99 -10.78
N HIS A 570 17.13 5.47 -10.21
CA HIS A 570 16.05 6.25 -9.61
C HIS A 570 15.15 5.33 -8.78
N ASN A 571 14.76 5.68 -7.54
CA ASN A 571 14.03 4.73 -6.67
C ASN A 571 12.65 4.30 -7.21
N MET A 572 11.98 5.10 -8.05
CA MET A 572 10.83 4.69 -8.89
C MET A 572 11.04 3.41 -9.72
N ARG A 573 12.29 3.07 -10.07
CA ARG A 573 12.68 1.92 -10.87
C ARG A 573 13.09 0.71 -10.02
N CYS A 574 12.85 0.75 -8.71
CA CYS A 574 13.19 -0.35 -7.82
C CYS A 574 12.58 -1.67 -8.32
N GLU A 575 13.45 -2.67 -8.48
CA GLU A 575 13.11 -3.99 -9.03
C GLU A 575 12.25 -4.84 -8.09
N THR A 576 12.21 -4.51 -6.80
CA THR A 576 11.34 -5.21 -5.83
C THR A 576 9.86 -4.90 -6.03
N GLY A 577 9.53 -3.76 -6.67
CA GLY A 577 8.15 -3.32 -6.88
C GLY A 577 7.43 -2.79 -5.62
N ASN A 578 8.11 -2.74 -4.47
CA ASN A 578 7.52 -2.36 -3.17
C ASN A 578 7.59 -0.84 -2.88
N GLN A 579 8.29 -0.06 -3.72
CA GLN A 579 8.47 1.37 -3.54
C GLN A 579 7.15 2.13 -3.62
N LYS A 580 6.92 3.03 -2.66
CA LYS A 580 5.78 3.96 -2.62
C LYS A 580 6.30 5.39 -2.51
N LEU A 581 5.50 6.33 -3.03
CA LEU A 581 5.79 7.77 -2.93
C LEU A 581 4.98 8.36 -1.77
N GLN A 582 5.66 8.82 -0.73
CA GLN A 582 5.07 9.53 0.40
C GLN A 582 4.52 10.89 -0.05
N GLY A 583 3.34 11.27 0.45
CA GLY A 583 2.59 12.45 0.02
C GLY A 583 1.71 12.22 -1.21
N PHE A 584 1.82 11.06 -1.86
CA PHE A 584 1.02 10.67 -3.02
C PHE A 584 0.25 9.39 -2.75
N VAL A 585 0.92 8.25 -2.63
CA VAL A 585 0.32 6.91 -2.46
C VAL A 585 0.72 6.25 -1.14
N ALA A 586 1.41 6.99 -0.29
CA ALA A 586 1.72 6.67 1.09
C ALA A 586 1.67 7.97 1.90
N ASP A 587 1.48 7.88 3.21
CA ASP A 587 1.38 9.07 4.06
C ASP A 587 2.66 9.92 3.99
N GLY A 588 2.44 11.21 3.70
CA GLY A 588 3.45 12.24 3.56
C GLY A 588 3.77 13.01 4.84
N TYR A 589 4.27 14.23 4.65
CA TYR A 589 4.94 15.00 5.71
C TYR A 589 4.14 16.19 6.24
N PHE A 590 2.94 16.46 5.73
CA PHE A 590 2.00 17.37 6.40
C PHE A 590 1.37 16.70 7.63
N ALA A 591 2.20 16.26 8.56
CA ALA A 591 1.83 15.66 9.85
C ALA A 591 2.90 15.96 10.90
N GLU A 592 2.53 15.92 12.18
CA GLU A 592 3.48 16.20 13.28
C GLU A 592 4.59 15.12 13.38
N TYR A 593 4.31 13.90 12.94
CA TYR A 593 5.28 12.79 12.87
C TYR A 593 5.14 12.02 11.57
N ALA A 594 6.25 11.49 11.04
CA ALA A 594 6.25 10.58 9.90
C ALA A 594 7.33 9.51 10.03
N VAL A 595 7.15 8.39 9.31
CA VAL A 595 8.18 7.36 9.19
C VAL A 595 9.02 7.57 7.93
N VAL A 596 10.31 7.26 8.02
CA VAL A 596 11.28 7.44 6.94
C VAL A 596 12.23 6.25 6.93
N ASP A 597 12.42 5.59 5.78
CA ASP A 597 13.46 4.57 5.63
C ASP A 597 14.84 5.19 5.84
N TRP A 598 15.70 4.57 6.67
CA TRP A 598 16.97 5.20 7.08
C TRP A 598 17.87 5.54 5.89
N GLN A 599 17.81 4.74 4.81
CA GLN A 599 18.57 4.96 3.58
C GLN A 599 18.19 6.26 2.87
N ASN A 600 16.97 6.76 3.08
CA ASN A 600 16.48 8.00 2.47
C ASN A 600 16.84 9.25 3.28
N ALA A 601 17.45 9.12 4.45
CA ALA A 601 17.76 10.23 5.32
C ALA A 601 19.20 10.74 5.15
N VAL A 602 19.39 12.04 5.41
CA VAL A 602 20.71 12.68 5.50
C VAL A 602 20.70 13.70 6.63
N LYS A 603 21.80 13.75 7.39
CA LYS A 603 21.97 14.75 8.45
C LYS A 603 22.11 16.14 7.86
N LEU A 604 21.48 17.11 8.51
CA LEU A 604 21.51 18.50 8.10
C LEU A 604 22.61 19.28 8.82
N PRO A 605 23.33 20.17 8.11
CA PRO A 605 24.24 21.13 8.73
C PRO A 605 23.53 22.03 9.74
N GLU A 606 24.17 22.27 10.90
CA GLU A 606 23.59 23.05 12.01
C GLU A 606 23.24 24.51 11.64
N ASN A 607 23.87 25.04 10.58
CA ASN A 607 23.64 26.42 10.15
C ASN A 607 22.39 26.59 9.27
N LEU A 608 21.68 25.50 8.92
CA LEU A 608 20.42 25.58 8.19
C LEU A 608 19.24 25.75 9.15
N ASP A 609 18.41 26.76 8.90
CA ASP A 609 17.16 26.96 9.64
C ASP A 609 16.15 25.85 9.29
N MET A 610 15.94 24.91 10.21
CA MET A 610 15.03 23.78 10.03
C MET A 610 13.59 24.20 9.70
N SER A 611 13.16 25.41 10.09
CA SER A 611 11.81 25.90 9.76
C SER A 611 11.65 26.24 8.26
N LYS A 612 12.76 26.45 7.54
CA LYS A 612 12.78 26.85 6.12
C LYS A 612 13.39 25.80 5.20
N THR A 613 13.87 24.68 5.75
CA THR A 613 14.69 23.71 5.01
C THR A 613 13.86 22.68 4.25
N ALA A 614 12.59 22.45 4.59
CA ALA A 614 11.72 21.49 3.88
C ALA A 614 11.78 21.58 2.33
N PRO A 615 11.74 22.78 1.69
CA PRO A 615 11.82 22.89 0.23
C PRO A 615 13.12 22.38 -0.39
N LEU A 616 14.19 22.20 0.40
CA LEU A 616 15.45 21.61 -0.05
C LEU A 616 15.21 20.18 -0.54
N PHE A 617 14.36 19.41 0.13
CA PHE A 617 14.16 17.96 -0.08
C PHE A 617 13.23 17.58 -1.24
N CYS A 618 13.00 18.54 -2.15
CA CYS A 618 12.51 18.25 -3.50
C CYS A 618 13.14 19.26 -4.46
N ALA A 619 12.79 20.54 -4.30
CA ALA A 619 13.24 21.56 -5.24
C ALA A 619 14.73 21.89 -5.12
N GLY A 620 15.27 21.98 -3.91
CA GLY A 620 16.68 22.30 -3.74
C GLY A 620 17.60 21.19 -4.26
N ILE A 621 17.35 19.93 -3.91
CA ILE A 621 18.13 18.78 -4.39
C ILE A 621 18.02 18.65 -5.91
N THR A 622 16.80 18.73 -6.46
CA THR A 622 16.58 18.69 -7.92
C THR A 622 17.34 19.81 -8.63
N ALA A 623 17.25 21.05 -8.13
CA ALA A 623 17.92 22.20 -8.73
C ALA A 623 19.46 22.15 -8.60
N PHE A 624 19.98 21.62 -7.49
CA PHE A 624 21.41 21.43 -7.33
C PHE A 624 21.93 20.41 -8.35
N HIS A 625 21.28 19.25 -8.44
CA HIS A 625 21.66 18.19 -9.37
C HIS A 625 21.53 18.63 -10.82
N SER A 626 20.46 19.33 -11.20
CA SER A 626 20.30 19.83 -12.57
C SER A 626 21.41 20.81 -12.97
N VAL A 627 21.83 21.70 -12.07
CA VAL A 627 22.92 22.66 -12.34
C VAL A 627 24.29 21.94 -12.38
N ASP A 628 24.57 21.08 -11.40
CA ASP A 628 25.82 20.31 -11.30
C ASP A 628 25.98 19.37 -12.51
N SER A 629 24.91 18.68 -12.92
CA SER A 629 24.86 17.78 -14.07
C SER A 629 24.98 18.48 -15.42
N CYS A 630 24.83 19.81 -15.48
CA CYS A 630 25.17 20.55 -16.69
C CYS A 630 26.68 20.63 -16.93
N GLU A 631 27.50 20.38 -15.89
CA GLU A 631 28.97 20.35 -15.95
C GLU A 631 29.57 21.65 -16.53
N LEU A 632 28.91 22.77 -16.25
CA LEU A 632 29.32 24.08 -16.72
C LEU A 632 30.56 24.56 -15.97
N LYS A 633 31.41 25.31 -16.68
CA LYS A 633 32.58 25.97 -16.08
C LYS A 633 32.18 27.35 -15.56
N ALA A 634 32.92 27.86 -14.57
CA ALA A 634 32.76 29.23 -14.12
C ALA A 634 32.83 30.21 -15.31
N GLY A 635 31.93 31.19 -15.32
CA GLY A 635 31.76 32.14 -16.42
C GLY A 635 30.91 31.64 -17.61
N ASN A 636 30.56 30.36 -17.69
CA ASN A 636 29.56 29.87 -18.66
C ASN A 636 28.17 30.40 -18.33
N TRP A 637 27.29 30.38 -19.33
CA TRP A 637 25.92 30.89 -19.24
C TRP A 637 24.91 29.75 -19.15
N LEU A 638 24.07 29.80 -18.11
CA LEU A 638 22.90 28.95 -17.90
C LEU A 638 21.62 29.77 -18.05
N ALA A 639 20.75 29.40 -18.98
CA ALA A 639 19.37 29.88 -18.99
C ALA A 639 18.53 29.07 -17.99
N VAL A 640 17.89 29.75 -17.05
CA VAL A 640 16.95 29.19 -16.07
C VAL A 640 15.55 29.53 -16.56
N ILE A 641 14.85 28.56 -17.15
CA ILE A 641 13.53 28.75 -17.76
C ILE A 641 12.46 28.27 -16.76
N GLY A 642 11.70 29.22 -16.23
CA GLY A 642 10.88 29.08 -15.03
C GLY A 642 11.65 29.50 -13.78
N CYS A 643 11.38 30.71 -13.30
CA CYS A 643 12.04 31.38 -12.17
C CYS A 643 11.25 31.24 -10.84
N GLY A 644 10.31 30.29 -10.77
CA GLY A 644 9.64 29.91 -9.53
C GLY A 644 10.53 29.10 -8.58
N GLY A 645 9.95 28.42 -7.58
CA GLY A 645 10.70 27.81 -6.47
C GLY A 645 11.93 26.97 -6.83
N LEU A 646 11.87 26.10 -7.86
CA LEU A 646 13.05 25.35 -8.32
C LEU A 646 14.09 26.24 -9.02
N GLY A 647 13.64 27.14 -9.90
CA GLY A 647 14.50 28.07 -10.62
C GLY A 647 15.25 29.02 -9.68
N GLN A 648 14.61 29.43 -8.58
CA GLN A 648 15.26 30.28 -7.57
C GLN A 648 16.43 29.57 -6.88
N TYR A 649 16.28 28.28 -6.54
CA TYR A 649 17.40 27.47 -6.07
C TYR A 649 18.48 27.33 -7.14
N ALA A 650 18.10 27.07 -8.38
CA ALA A 650 19.04 26.89 -9.48
C ALA A 650 19.91 28.14 -9.72
N ILE A 651 19.32 29.33 -9.65
CA ILE A 651 20.05 30.60 -9.78
C ILE A 651 21.09 30.73 -8.66
N GLN A 652 20.70 30.47 -7.42
CA GLN A 652 21.60 30.56 -6.26
C GLN A 652 22.73 29.53 -6.34
N TYR A 653 22.43 28.27 -6.70
CA TYR A 653 23.47 27.25 -6.88
C TYR A 653 24.41 27.59 -8.03
N ALA A 654 23.87 28.00 -9.19
CA ALA A 654 24.68 28.41 -10.32
C ALA A 654 25.60 29.59 -9.94
N LYS A 655 25.08 30.58 -9.21
CA LYS A 655 25.87 31.72 -8.74
C LYS A 655 26.99 31.28 -7.79
N ALA A 656 26.69 30.41 -6.83
CA ALA A 656 27.68 29.86 -5.90
C ALA A 656 28.74 28.99 -6.61
N MET A 657 28.41 28.38 -7.75
CA MET A 657 29.33 27.64 -8.63
C MET A 657 30.09 28.56 -9.61
N GLY A 658 29.86 29.88 -9.59
CA GLY A 658 30.49 30.84 -10.50
C GLY A 658 29.95 30.84 -11.93
N ILE A 659 28.78 30.23 -12.15
CA ILE A 659 28.07 30.18 -13.43
C ILE A 659 27.23 31.46 -13.57
N LYS A 660 27.23 32.05 -14.77
CA LYS A 660 26.39 33.20 -15.11
C LYS A 660 24.98 32.72 -15.47
N THR A 661 23.95 33.47 -15.07
CA THR A 661 22.56 33.05 -15.21
C THR A 661 21.70 34.06 -15.94
N ILE A 662 20.80 33.54 -16.78
CA ILE A 662 19.72 34.30 -17.42
C ILE A 662 18.39 33.70 -16.96
N GLY A 663 17.59 34.47 -16.22
CA GLY A 663 16.25 34.08 -15.81
C GLY A 663 15.23 34.35 -16.91
N LEU A 664 14.45 33.33 -17.27
CA LEU A 664 13.34 33.43 -18.22
C LEU A 664 12.05 32.98 -17.55
N ASP A 665 11.03 33.84 -17.55
CA ASP A 665 9.71 33.56 -16.99
C ASP A 665 8.66 34.42 -17.69
N ILE A 666 7.39 34.15 -17.44
CA ILE A 666 6.26 34.99 -17.88
C ILE A 666 5.75 35.91 -16.78
N ASN A 667 6.14 35.65 -15.53
CA ASN A 667 5.74 36.38 -14.34
C ASN A 667 6.85 37.32 -13.87
N ASP A 668 6.59 38.63 -13.95
CA ASP A 668 7.58 39.66 -13.57
C ASP A 668 7.95 39.59 -12.09
N ASN A 669 7.04 39.20 -11.20
CA ASN A 669 7.37 39.05 -9.77
C ASN A 669 8.43 37.96 -9.55
N GLN A 670 8.34 36.85 -10.30
CA GLN A 670 9.35 35.78 -10.22
C GLN A 670 10.69 36.21 -10.82
N LEU A 671 10.66 37.04 -11.88
CA LEU A 671 11.87 37.64 -12.45
C LEU A 671 12.54 38.64 -11.50
N ASP A 672 11.76 39.46 -10.80
CA ASP A 672 12.29 40.39 -9.80
C ASP A 672 12.97 39.66 -8.65
N VAL A 673 12.38 38.55 -8.18
CA VAL A 673 13.02 37.68 -7.19
C VAL A 673 14.28 37.04 -7.76
N ALA A 674 14.24 36.50 -8.99
CA ALA A 674 15.40 35.94 -9.68
C ALA A 674 16.56 36.95 -9.76
N LYS A 675 16.27 38.21 -10.05
CA LYS A 675 17.28 39.28 -10.09
C LYS A 675 17.87 39.55 -8.71
N LYS A 676 17.04 39.63 -7.67
CA LYS A 676 17.47 39.86 -6.28
C LYS A 676 18.39 38.76 -5.75
N ILE A 677 18.11 37.50 -6.10
CA ILE A 677 18.89 36.33 -5.64
C ILE A 677 20.12 36.03 -6.51
N GLY A 678 20.41 36.86 -7.52
CA GLY A 678 21.70 36.84 -8.22
C GLY A 678 21.67 36.55 -9.72
N ALA A 679 20.51 36.55 -10.37
CA ALA A 679 20.47 36.41 -11.83
C ALA A 679 21.19 37.57 -12.54
N ASP A 680 22.07 37.25 -13.50
CA ASP A 680 22.86 38.27 -14.19
C ASP A 680 21.98 39.06 -15.18
N ALA A 681 21.03 38.39 -15.85
CA ALA A 681 19.97 39.04 -16.63
C ALA A 681 18.62 38.32 -16.45
N ILE A 682 17.52 39.03 -16.72
CA ILE A 682 16.15 38.52 -16.64
C ILE A 682 15.36 38.98 -17.86
N PHE A 683 14.49 38.11 -18.39
CA PHE A 683 13.59 38.48 -19.49
C PHE A 683 12.21 37.86 -19.32
N ASN A 684 11.18 38.68 -19.58
CA ASN A 684 9.82 38.20 -19.69
C ASN A 684 9.56 37.72 -21.13
N SER A 685 9.48 36.40 -21.34
CA SER A 685 9.38 35.82 -22.70
C SER A 685 8.04 36.06 -23.39
N MET A 686 7.01 36.52 -22.67
CA MET A 686 5.71 36.89 -23.24
C MET A 686 5.61 38.37 -23.59
N LYS A 687 6.28 39.24 -22.83
CA LYS A 687 6.21 40.70 -22.99
C LYS A 687 7.34 41.25 -23.87
N ASN A 688 8.54 40.70 -23.77
CA ASN A 688 9.69 41.10 -24.57
C ASN A 688 9.79 40.21 -25.81
N LYS A 689 9.61 40.78 -27.01
CA LYS A 689 9.74 40.05 -28.29
C LYS A 689 11.18 39.88 -28.75
N ASP A 690 12.08 40.71 -28.26
CA ASP A 690 13.49 40.77 -28.66
C ASP A 690 14.42 40.01 -27.71
N TYR A 691 13.85 39.33 -26.70
CA TYR A 691 14.62 38.67 -25.63
C TYR A 691 15.67 37.68 -26.16
N LEU A 692 15.40 36.96 -27.26
CA LEU A 692 16.36 36.03 -27.87
C LEU A 692 17.59 36.75 -28.43
N GLU A 693 17.39 37.90 -29.07
CA GLU A 693 18.49 38.70 -29.63
C GLU A 693 19.29 39.38 -28.51
N GLU A 694 18.62 39.82 -27.44
CA GLU A 694 19.28 40.33 -26.24
C GLU A 694 20.11 39.25 -25.54
N ILE A 695 19.60 38.03 -25.42
CA ILE A 695 20.35 36.88 -24.90
C ILE A 695 21.58 36.60 -25.76
N LYS A 696 21.44 36.55 -27.09
CA LYS A 696 22.58 36.35 -27.98
C LYS A 696 23.62 37.44 -27.78
N LYS A 697 23.21 38.71 -27.68
CA LYS A 697 24.13 39.83 -27.41
C LYS A 697 24.88 39.68 -26.09
N LEU A 698 24.23 39.23 -25.02
CA LEU A 698 24.87 38.97 -23.72
C LEU A 698 25.82 37.76 -23.73
N THR A 699 25.64 36.87 -24.69
CA THR A 699 26.36 35.60 -24.82
C THR A 699 27.29 35.56 -26.04
N ASP A 700 27.88 36.71 -26.38
CA ASP A 700 28.84 36.90 -27.47
C ASP A 700 28.32 36.45 -28.86
N GLY A 701 27.03 36.63 -29.10
CA GLY A 701 26.32 36.24 -30.31
C GLY A 701 26.02 34.75 -30.43
N LYS A 702 26.31 33.95 -29.39
CA LYS A 702 26.30 32.47 -29.49
C LYS A 702 25.10 31.81 -28.83
N GLY A 703 24.56 32.35 -27.75
CA GLY A 703 23.56 31.70 -26.90
C GLY A 703 24.15 31.04 -25.65
N CYS A 704 23.28 30.50 -24.80
CA CYS A 704 23.65 29.89 -23.52
C CYS A 704 24.31 28.53 -23.69
N HIS A 705 25.22 28.16 -22.76
CA HIS A 705 25.88 26.87 -22.76
C HIS A 705 24.94 25.75 -22.35
N ALA A 706 23.99 26.06 -21.45
CA ALA A 706 22.88 25.19 -21.13
C ALA A 706 21.60 26.00 -20.91
N ALA A 707 20.46 25.33 -21.06
CA ALA A 707 19.13 25.82 -20.73
C ALA A 707 18.43 24.76 -19.89
N ALA A 708 18.13 25.09 -18.64
CA ALA A 708 17.45 24.23 -17.69
C ALA A 708 15.99 24.67 -17.56
N VAL A 709 15.07 23.75 -17.89
CA VAL A 709 13.63 24.04 -17.92
C VAL A 709 12.97 23.50 -16.65
N TYR A 710 12.63 24.40 -15.73
CA TYR A 710 11.94 24.10 -14.47
C TYR A 710 10.41 24.22 -14.59
N SER A 711 9.92 24.86 -15.65
CA SER A 711 8.49 24.92 -15.96
C SER A 711 7.96 23.57 -16.46
N ALA A 712 6.75 23.19 -16.03
CA ALA A 712 6.01 22.05 -16.56
C ALA A 712 5.27 22.37 -17.89
N SER A 713 5.53 23.51 -18.52
CA SER A 713 4.86 23.91 -19.76
C SER A 713 5.57 23.37 -21.01
N ASN A 714 4.82 22.73 -21.92
CA ASN A 714 5.32 22.37 -23.24
C ASN A 714 5.86 23.60 -24.02
N ALA A 715 5.29 24.79 -23.82
CA ALA A 715 5.73 26.01 -24.50
C ALA A 715 7.11 26.47 -24.01
N ALA A 716 7.41 26.32 -22.73
CA ALA A 716 8.72 26.64 -22.17
C ALA A 716 9.81 25.74 -22.78
N TYR A 717 9.51 24.45 -22.98
CA TYR A 717 10.41 23.54 -23.67
C TYR A 717 10.58 23.86 -25.15
N ALA A 718 9.49 24.19 -25.86
CA ALA A 718 9.54 24.48 -27.30
C ALA A 718 10.47 25.64 -27.66
N GLY A 719 10.55 26.68 -26.82
CA GLY A 719 11.45 27.82 -27.03
C GLY A 719 12.88 27.63 -26.49
N ALA A 720 13.13 26.59 -25.69
CA ALA A 720 14.43 26.39 -25.05
C ALA A 720 15.60 26.17 -26.03
N PRO A 721 15.45 25.45 -27.16
CA PRO A 721 16.53 25.30 -28.15
C PRO A 721 17.04 26.61 -28.75
N ASP A 722 16.20 27.64 -28.86
CA ASP A 722 16.57 28.92 -29.49
C ASP A 722 17.41 29.81 -28.56
N VAL A 723 17.42 29.49 -27.26
CA VAL A 723 18.25 30.14 -26.24
C VAL A 723 19.67 29.53 -26.22
N LEU A 724 19.83 28.32 -26.74
CA LEU A 724 21.07 27.57 -26.70
C LEU A 724 22.03 27.99 -27.81
N ARG A 725 23.32 27.92 -27.48
CA ARG A 725 24.38 27.88 -28.49
C ARG A 725 24.46 26.53 -29.19
N THR A 726 25.09 26.50 -30.36
CA THR A 726 25.46 25.22 -31.02
C THR A 726 26.26 24.32 -30.06
N GLY A 727 25.82 23.08 -29.92
CA GLY A 727 26.39 22.09 -28.99
C GLY A 727 25.95 22.25 -27.53
N GLY A 728 25.09 23.24 -27.25
CA GLY A 728 24.55 23.52 -25.92
C GLY A 728 23.69 22.39 -25.36
N LEU A 729 23.45 22.43 -24.05
CA LEU A 729 22.71 21.40 -23.33
C LEU A 729 21.30 21.87 -22.95
N LEU A 730 20.28 21.19 -23.45
CA LEU A 730 18.94 21.26 -22.91
C LEU A 730 18.83 20.31 -21.72
N MET A 731 18.63 20.85 -20.52
CA MET A 731 18.36 20.08 -19.30
C MET A 731 16.86 20.03 -19.04
N VAL A 732 16.32 18.81 -19.00
CA VAL A 732 14.90 18.49 -18.75
C VAL A 732 14.70 18.25 -17.25
N ILE A 733 13.85 19.06 -16.61
CA ILE A 733 13.52 18.95 -15.18
C ILE A 733 12.00 18.97 -14.97
N GLY A 734 11.33 20.04 -15.41
CA GLY A 734 9.87 20.17 -15.27
C GLY A 734 9.14 19.12 -16.10
N ILE A 735 8.18 18.42 -15.51
CA ILE A 735 7.46 17.34 -16.20
C ILE A 735 6.31 17.95 -17.00
N ALA A 736 6.47 18.03 -18.33
CA ALA A 736 5.42 18.52 -19.21
C ALA A 736 4.30 17.49 -19.41
N PRO A 737 3.03 17.92 -19.56
CA PRO A 737 1.90 16.99 -19.72
C PRO A 737 1.89 16.25 -21.07
N LYS A 738 2.62 16.74 -22.08
CA LYS A 738 2.79 16.10 -23.39
C LYS A 738 4.26 15.89 -23.70
N GLY A 739 4.54 15.01 -24.68
CA GLY A 739 5.88 14.84 -25.25
C GLY A 739 6.46 16.15 -25.83
N LEU A 740 7.75 16.09 -26.18
CA LEU A 740 8.49 17.24 -26.70
C LEU A 740 8.51 17.21 -28.25
N ASP A 741 7.56 17.87 -28.88
CA ASP A 741 7.32 17.79 -30.34
C ASP A 741 8.38 18.52 -31.19
N PHE A 742 9.25 19.34 -30.59
CA PHE A 742 10.32 20.07 -31.29
C PHE A 742 11.61 19.26 -31.46
N ILE A 743 11.67 18.03 -30.92
CA ILE A 743 12.87 17.20 -31.04
C ILE A 743 13.03 16.74 -32.50
N ASN A 744 14.10 17.21 -33.13
CA ASN A 744 14.44 16.89 -34.51
C ASN A 744 15.74 16.07 -34.56
N THR A 745 15.71 14.90 -35.20
CA THR A 745 16.86 13.98 -35.26
C THR A 745 18.05 14.56 -36.05
N PHE A 746 17.82 15.37 -37.07
CA PHE A 746 18.88 16.08 -37.80
C PHE A 746 19.60 17.08 -36.90
N ASP A 747 18.86 17.87 -36.11
CA ASP A 747 19.45 18.81 -35.15
C ASP A 747 20.31 18.10 -34.09
N LEU A 748 19.86 16.95 -33.58
CA LEU A 748 20.62 16.16 -32.60
C LEU A 748 21.87 15.55 -33.21
N THR A 749 21.74 14.91 -34.39
CA THR A 749 22.86 14.21 -35.05
C THR A 749 23.91 15.17 -35.59
N THR A 750 23.53 16.39 -35.97
CA THR A 750 24.46 17.44 -36.42
C THR A 750 25.01 18.28 -35.27
N GLY A 751 24.62 17.98 -34.02
CA GLY A 751 25.16 18.64 -32.83
C GLY A 751 24.65 20.05 -32.59
N ARG A 752 23.46 20.41 -33.08
CA ARG A 752 22.82 21.70 -32.77
C ARG A 752 22.67 21.87 -31.25
N TYR A 753 22.16 20.85 -30.58
CA TYR A 753 22.09 20.77 -29.12
C TYR A 753 22.08 19.31 -28.65
N ARG A 754 22.28 19.12 -27.35
CA ARG A 754 22.19 17.83 -26.66
C ARG A 754 21.08 17.89 -25.62
N ILE A 755 20.48 16.76 -25.27
CA ILE A 755 19.44 16.66 -24.24
C ILE A 755 19.95 15.78 -23.10
N LYS A 756 19.79 16.25 -21.85
CA LYS A 756 19.98 15.48 -20.62
C LYS A 756 18.77 15.75 -19.71
N ALA A 757 18.53 14.85 -18.75
CA ALA A 757 17.50 15.02 -17.75
C ALA A 757 18.08 14.83 -16.35
N ASP A 758 17.46 15.46 -15.36
CA ASP A 758 17.75 15.21 -13.94
C ASP A 758 16.46 15.35 -13.10
N SER A 759 16.49 14.79 -11.90
CA SER A 759 15.38 14.82 -10.93
C SER A 759 15.94 14.89 -9.49
N THR A 760 15.09 14.79 -8.47
CA THR A 760 15.51 14.64 -7.07
C THR A 760 16.48 13.46 -6.86
N GLY A 761 16.42 12.46 -7.74
CA GLY A 761 17.40 11.38 -7.81
C GLY A 761 17.31 10.38 -6.66
N ILE A 762 18.48 9.88 -6.25
CA ILE A 762 18.66 8.81 -5.26
C ILE A 762 19.33 9.37 -3.99
N PRO A 763 19.13 8.74 -2.81
CA PRO A 763 19.69 9.22 -1.55
C PRO A 763 21.20 9.45 -1.56
N GLN A 764 21.93 8.61 -2.29
CA GLN A 764 23.39 8.67 -2.41
C GLN A 764 23.88 9.97 -3.05
N ARG A 765 23.03 10.68 -3.81
CA ARG A 765 23.35 11.99 -4.42
C ARG A 765 22.96 13.17 -3.51
N MET A 766 22.15 12.97 -2.47
CA MET A 766 21.63 14.06 -1.63
C MET A 766 22.73 14.76 -0.82
N LYS A 767 23.66 14.00 -0.24
CA LYS A 767 24.67 14.56 0.67
C LYS A 767 25.48 15.68 0.04
N LYS A 768 25.90 15.52 -1.21
CA LYS A 768 26.64 16.58 -1.94
C LYS A 768 25.81 17.86 -2.06
N ALA A 769 24.52 17.74 -2.35
CA ALA A 769 23.62 18.89 -2.44
C ALA A 769 23.49 19.57 -1.07
N VAL A 770 23.14 18.82 -0.03
CA VAL A 770 22.96 19.33 1.34
C VAL A 770 24.21 20.01 1.88
N ASP A 771 25.39 19.39 1.71
CA ASP A 771 26.66 19.96 2.16
C ASP A 771 26.96 21.29 1.43
N PHE A 772 26.68 21.36 0.12
CA PHE A 772 26.87 22.58 -0.66
C PHE A 772 25.89 23.67 -0.22
N THR A 773 24.61 23.33 -0.02
CA THR A 773 23.58 24.23 0.48
C THR A 773 23.97 24.82 1.83
N GLY A 774 24.42 23.98 2.78
CA GLY A 774 24.92 24.41 4.08
C GLY A 774 26.12 25.33 3.96
N LYS A 775 27.13 24.95 3.18
CA LYS A 775 28.36 25.75 2.98
C LYS A 775 28.09 27.16 2.45
N HIS A 776 27.08 27.30 1.59
CA HIS A 776 26.73 28.57 0.95
C HIS A 776 25.50 29.25 1.58
N SER A 777 24.95 28.70 2.66
CA SER A 777 23.75 29.20 3.37
C SER A 777 22.57 29.47 2.43
N ILE A 778 22.33 28.59 1.47
CA ILE A 778 21.27 28.75 0.46
C ILE A 778 19.95 28.28 1.06
N GLN A 779 19.03 29.20 1.35
CA GLN A 779 17.67 28.89 1.78
C GLN A 779 16.67 29.84 1.10
N PRO A 780 15.45 29.38 0.77
CA PRO A 780 14.46 30.21 0.10
C PRO A 780 13.83 31.17 1.10
N GLU A 781 13.29 32.28 0.57
CA GLU A 781 12.28 33.01 1.33
C GLU A 781 11.00 32.18 1.40
N VAL A 782 10.48 32.02 2.62
CA VAL A 782 9.28 31.25 2.88
C VAL A 782 8.22 32.09 3.56
N GLU A 783 6.98 31.69 3.37
CA GLU A 783 5.82 32.14 4.08
C GLU A 783 5.41 31.06 5.08
N PHE A 784 5.54 31.35 6.37
CA PHE A 784 5.18 30.41 7.43
C PHE A 784 3.67 30.27 7.57
N ARG A 785 3.25 29.03 7.81
CA ARG A 785 1.87 28.60 7.94
C ARG A 785 1.76 27.57 9.07
N THR A 786 0.54 27.34 9.53
CA THR A 786 0.19 26.25 10.43
C THR A 786 -0.46 25.12 9.64
N ILE A 787 -0.54 23.91 10.22
CA ILE A 787 -1.18 22.77 9.54
C ILE A 787 -2.64 23.06 9.17
N ASN A 788 -3.33 23.88 9.97
CA ASN A 788 -4.72 24.29 9.73
C ASN A 788 -4.88 25.17 8.48
N ASP A 789 -3.81 25.83 8.03
CA ASP A 789 -3.83 26.68 6.84
C ASP A 789 -3.66 25.88 5.53
N LEU A 790 -3.34 24.58 5.61
CA LEU A 790 -3.04 23.76 4.43
C LEU A 790 -4.14 23.78 3.34
N PRO A 791 -5.45 23.70 3.66
CA PRO A 791 -6.49 23.84 2.64
C PRO A 791 -6.43 25.18 1.90
N GLN A 792 -6.11 26.27 2.61
CA GLN A 792 -5.98 27.59 2.02
C GLN A 792 -4.70 27.71 1.19
N MET A 793 -3.58 27.15 1.67
CA MET A 793 -2.32 27.09 0.92
C MET A 793 -2.51 26.42 -0.45
N VAL A 794 -3.22 25.30 -0.48
CA VAL A 794 -3.57 24.59 -1.72
C VAL A 794 -4.41 25.47 -2.64
N ALA A 795 -5.46 26.11 -2.12
CA ALA A 795 -6.32 27.00 -2.90
C ALA A 795 -5.55 28.22 -3.45
N ASP A 796 -4.65 28.82 -2.67
CA ASP A 796 -3.82 29.95 -3.09
C ASP A 796 -2.85 29.54 -4.20
N MET A 797 -2.25 28.35 -4.10
CA MET A 797 -1.35 27.83 -5.12
C MET A 797 -2.08 27.47 -6.42
N GLU A 798 -3.25 26.84 -6.35
CA GLU A 798 -4.11 26.56 -7.52
C GLU A 798 -4.56 27.85 -8.21
N ALA A 799 -4.87 28.89 -7.43
CA ALA A 799 -5.25 30.20 -7.95
C ALA A 799 -4.06 31.05 -8.44
N GLY A 800 -2.81 30.56 -8.30
CA GLY A 800 -1.59 31.31 -8.66
C GLY A 800 -1.34 32.55 -7.79
N LYS A 801 -1.91 32.60 -6.58
CA LYS A 801 -1.78 33.69 -5.61
C LYS A 801 -0.59 33.52 -4.66
N ALA A 802 0.01 32.34 -4.61
CA ALA A 802 1.19 32.09 -3.79
C ALA A 802 2.42 32.84 -4.35
N GLU A 803 2.83 33.91 -3.68
CA GLU A 803 4.01 34.72 -4.08
C GLU A 803 5.33 34.13 -3.57
N LYS A 804 5.28 33.39 -2.45
CA LYS A 804 6.42 32.74 -1.81
C LYS A 804 6.15 31.25 -1.58
N ARG A 805 7.21 30.50 -1.28
CA ARG A 805 7.11 29.11 -0.80
C ARG A 805 6.33 29.07 0.51
N GLN A 806 5.22 28.34 0.55
CA GLN A 806 4.43 28.18 1.78
C GLN A 806 4.92 26.97 2.57
N VAL A 807 5.20 27.15 3.86
CA VAL A 807 5.80 26.14 4.74
C VAL A 807 5.03 26.04 6.04
N VAL A 808 4.56 24.83 6.35
CA VAL A 808 3.98 24.49 7.65
C VAL A 808 5.11 24.24 8.64
N VAL A 809 5.04 24.87 9.80
CA VAL A 809 5.93 24.61 10.95
C VAL A 809 5.12 23.93 12.06
N PHE A 810 5.68 22.89 12.66
CA PHE A 810 5.05 22.08 13.71
C PHE A 810 5.67 22.33 15.08
#